data_AF-A0A5B6UVQ4-F1
#
_entry.id   AF-A0A5B6UVQ4-F1
#
_cell.length_a   1.000
_cell.length_b   1.000
_cell.length_c   1.000
_cell.angle_alpha   90.00
_cell.angle_beta   90.00
_cell.angle_gamma   90.00
#
_symmetry.space_group_name_H-M   'P 1'
#
loop_
_entity.id
_entity.type
_entity.pdbx_description
1 polymer ?
#
loop_
_entity_poly.entity_id
_entity_poly.type
_entity_poly.pdbx_seq_one_letter_code
_entity_poly.pdbx_strand_id
1 'polypeptide(L)'
;MMAVIPLQPTKLTLGGGPTELGWNPLINPPTKHDVSSILVLATGSNGGGISIYWGQNGNEGTLADTCTTGNYEYVNIAFLATFGNGQTPMINLAGHCDTYSNGCTRLSSDIKSCQAKGVKVILSIGGGTGSYSLASSDDARQVATYLWNNFLGGTSSSRPLGPAILDGIDFEIEGGTGEYWDELAKYLSGYSKKGKKVYLTAAPQCPFPDAWIGNALKTGLFDYVWVQFYNNPHCQYSSVDIANLEDAWKQWTSDILATNIFLGLSAAPDAVGSGFIPVNDLTSKVLPAIKNSSKYGGVMLWSKYYDDQIITNCFMVEADTCKPSGKLRGKKPPPGKCNKGHDSDCCQEGKFYNTYTCSPPVSSHTKATLTLNGFGPKEDGGGPCECDNNYHKDSELIVALSTGWFNKKKRCMNYINIHGNEKTVKAKVVDECDSTMGCDDEHDYQPPCANNIVDASDAVWDALGPNNMAFKLKVSAPFICMMVLVLASCSNGGGISIYWGQNGNEGTLADTCATGNYEYVNIAFLATFGNGQTPMINLAGHCDPYSNGCTGLSSDIKSCQAKGVKVILSIGGGAGSYSLASSDDARQVATYLWNNFLGGTSSSRPLGPAILDGIDFDIEGGTGEYWDELAKYLSGYSKKGKKVFLTAAPQCPFPDAWIGNALKTGLFDYVWVQFYNNPPCQYSSADIANLEDAWKQWTSDIPATNIFLGLPAAPDAAGSGFIPVNDLTSKVLPAIKNSSKYGGVMLWSKYYDDQSGYSSSIKSHV
;
A
#
# COMPACT_ATOMS: atom_id res chain seq x y z
N MET A 1 33.58 18.60 -22.63
CA MET A 1 32.66 19.16 -21.62
C MET A 1 31.75 18.04 -21.18
N MET A 2 32.10 17.37 -20.08
CA MET A 2 31.26 16.33 -19.48
C MET A 2 30.11 17.02 -18.75
N ALA A 3 28.88 16.62 -19.07
CA ALA A 3 27.69 17.05 -18.37
C ALA A 3 27.60 16.27 -17.05
N VAL A 4 27.54 17.00 -15.93
CA VAL A 4 27.23 16.46 -14.61
C VAL A 4 25.75 16.11 -14.60
N ILE A 5 25.41 14.86 -14.29
CA ILE A 5 24.04 14.35 -14.13
C ILE A 5 23.76 14.39 -12.62
N PRO A 6 22.66 15.02 -12.15
CA PRO A 6 22.32 15.01 -10.73
C PRO A 6 21.90 13.61 -10.27
N LEU A 7 22.47 13.14 -9.16
CA LEU A 7 22.14 11.86 -8.52
C LEU A 7 20.86 12.02 -7.69
N GLN A 8 19.90 11.10 -7.83
CA GLN A 8 18.65 11.11 -7.05
C GLN A 8 18.83 10.44 -5.68
N PRO A 9 18.13 10.90 -4.62
CA PRO A 9 18.17 10.27 -3.31
C PRO A 9 17.62 8.84 -3.34
N THR A 10 18.28 7.92 -2.63
CA THR A 10 17.96 6.47 -2.60
C THR A 10 17.59 6.04 -1.18
N LYS A 11 16.57 5.17 -1.01
CA LYS A 11 16.17 4.62 0.30
C LYS A 11 17.16 3.54 0.76
N LEU A 12 17.78 3.71 1.94
CA LEU A 12 18.82 2.81 2.45
C LEU A 12 18.53 2.30 3.88
N THR A 13 19.24 1.25 4.29
CA THR A 13 19.14 0.63 5.62
C THR A 13 20.47 0.74 6.38
N LEU A 14 20.46 1.08 7.67
CA LEU A 14 21.66 1.19 8.51
C LEU A 14 21.81 -0.02 9.45
N GLY A 15 23.04 -0.55 9.55
CA GLY A 15 23.39 -1.67 10.43
C GLY A 15 24.59 -1.37 11.34
N GLY A 16 24.53 -1.81 12.61
CA GLY A 16 25.67 -1.83 13.54
C GLY A 16 26.28 -3.23 13.66
N GLY A 17 27.62 -3.37 13.70
CA GLY A 17 28.29 -4.65 13.98
C GLY A 17 28.85 -4.75 15.41
N PRO A 18 29.34 -5.93 15.88
CA PRO A 18 29.52 -7.22 15.18
C PRO A 18 28.90 -8.45 15.89
N THR A 19 28.37 -9.41 15.11
CA THR A 19 28.71 -10.87 15.09
C THR A 19 27.76 -11.60 14.13
N GLU A 20 28.34 -12.46 13.29
CA GLU A 20 27.72 -13.23 12.21
C GLU A 20 26.73 -14.31 12.68
N LEU A 21 25.71 -14.60 11.87
CA LEU A 21 25.50 -15.91 11.21
C LEU A 21 24.25 -15.87 10.29
N GLY A 22 24.46 -16.19 9.00
CA GLY A 22 23.56 -16.51 7.86
C GLY A 22 22.06 -16.15 7.88
N TRP A 23 21.42 -15.76 6.78
CA TRP A 23 21.37 -16.43 5.46
C TRP A 23 20.81 -15.52 4.34
N ASN A 24 21.03 -15.99 3.11
CA ASN A 24 20.93 -15.42 1.75
C ASN A 24 19.78 -14.45 1.35
N PRO A 25 20.02 -13.56 0.36
CA PRO A 25 19.04 -12.65 -0.25
C PRO A 25 18.47 -13.19 -1.58
N LEU A 26 17.27 -12.73 -1.94
CA LEU A 26 16.74 -12.42 -3.30
C LEU A 26 15.25 -12.04 -3.12
N ILE A 27 14.79 -10.86 -3.56
CA ILE A 27 13.90 -10.64 -4.72
C ILE A 27 13.71 -9.11 -4.96
N ASN A 28 13.66 -8.73 -6.24
CA ASN A 28 13.46 -7.38 -6.84
C ASN A 28 11.95 -6.94 -6.86
N PRO A 29 11.60 -5.68 -7.22
CA PRO A 29 10.34 -4.96 -6.87
C PRO A 29 9.17 -5.22 -7.84
N PRO A 30 7.97 -4.61 -7.71
CA PRO A 30 7.19 -4.18 -6.53
C PRO A 30 6.08 -5.23 -6.24
N THR A 31 5.96 -5.73 -5.01
CA THR A 31 5.04 -6.84 -4.69
C THR A 31 3.76 -6.37 -4.02
N LYS A 32 2.64 -6.98 -4.44
CA LYS A 32 1.36 -7.03 -3.72
C LYS A 32 1.61 -7.23 -2.21
N HIS A 33 0.95 -6.48 -1.34
CA HIS A 33 0.98 -6.70 0.10
C HIS A 33 -0.23 -7.55 0.52
N ASP A 34 0.04 -8.82 0.83
CA ASP A 34 -0.89 -9.76 1.47
C ASP A 34 -1.12 -9.40 2.95
N VAL A 35 -2.17 -9.94 3.59
CA VAL A 35 -2.51 -9.66 5.00
C VAL A 35 -1.37 -10.09 5.91
N SER A 36 -0.71 -11.20 5.59
CA SER A 36 0.46 -11.69 6.33
C SER A 36 1.62 -10.70 6.33
N SER A 37 1.94 -10.02 5.21
CA SER A 37 2.98 -8.97 5.19
C SER A 37 2.66 -7.83 6.15
N ILE A 38 1.38 -7.48 6.30
CA ILE A 38 0.99 -6.44 7.25
C ILE A 38 1.05 -6.92 8.68
N LEU A 39 0.63 -8.16 8.91
CA LEU A 39 0.74 -8.74 10.23
C LEU A 39 2.18 -8.79 10.69
N VAL A 40 3.14 -9.13 9.83
CA VAL A 40 4.58 -9.06 10.13
C VAL A 40 4.96 -7.65 10.61
N LEU A 41 4.47 -6.61 9.92
CA LEU A 41 4.71 -5.21 10.29
C LEU A 41 4.01 -4.80 11.59
N ALA A 42 2.79 -5.26 11.79
CA ALA A 42 1.95 -4.93 12.93
C ALA A 42 2.35 -5.68 14.20
N THR A 43 2.86 -6.90 14.11
CA THR A 43 3.33 -7.70 15.25
C THR A 43 4.73 -7.29 15.70
N GLY A 44 5.60 -6.84 14.79
CA GLY A 44 6.94 -6.33 15.10
C GLY A 44 7.91 -7.41 15.58
N SER A 45 9.19 -7.09 15.72
CA SER A 45 10.27 -8.05 16.02
C SER A 45 10.21 -8.74 17.39
N ASN A 46 9.25 -8.37 18.25
CA ASN A 46 8.97 -9.01 19.55
C ASN A 46 7.52 -9.54 19.66
N GLY A 47 6.70 -9.47 18.61
CA GLY A 47 5.32 -9.95 18.62
C GLY A 47 5.20 -11.26 17.85
N GLY A 48 4.48 -12.22 18.43
CA GLY A 48 4.45 -13.63 18.06
C GLY A 48 4.31 -14.00 16.57
N GLY A 49 4.64 -15.27 16.25
CA GLY A 49 4.75 -15.79 14.90
C GLY A 49 3.43 -15.82 14.10
N ILE A 50 3.52 -16.08 12.80
CA ILE A 50 2.35 -16.21 11.92
C ILE A 50 2.19 -17.67 11.49
N SER A 51 0.98 -18.19 11.65
CA SER A 51 0.55 -19.51 11.21
C SER A 51 -0.47 -19.38 10.07
N ILE A 52 -0.36 -20.17 9.00
CA ILE A 52 -1.27 -20.09 7.84
C ILE A 52 -1.78 -21.49 7.46
N TYR A 53 -3.08 -21.60 7.15
CA TYR A 53 -3.66 -22.80 6.56
C TYR A 53 -3.51 -22.83 5.04
N TRP A 54 -2.99 -23.93 4.51
CA TRP A 54 -2.79 -24.18 3.07
C TRP A 54 -3.39 -25.54 2.68
N GLY A 55 -3.95 -25.65 1.48
CA GLY A 55 -4.44 -26.89 0.90
C GLY A 55 -5.97 -26.99 0.77
N GLN A 56 -6.70 -25.91 0.96
CA GLN A 56 -8.17 -25.90 0.90
C GLN A 56 -8.73 -25.10 -0.29
N ASN A 57 -7.87 -24.63 -1.20
CA ASN A 57 -8.28 -24.02 -2.46
C ASN A 57 -7.27 -24.29 -3.58
N GLY A 58 -7.71 -24.85 -4.71
CA GLY A 58 -6.83 -25.20 -5.84
C GLY A 58 -6.09 -24.02 -6.51
N ASN A 59 -6.43 -22.76 -6.15
CA ASN A 59 -5.82 -21.55 -6.72
C ASN A 59 -4.90 -20.79 -5.73
N GLU A 60 -4.44 -21.41 -4.64
CA GLU A 60 -3.63 -20.74 -3.60
C GLU A 60 -2.10 -20.92 -3.75
N GLY A 61 -1.66 -21.32 -4.94
CA GLY A 61 -0.25 -21.56 -5.27
C GLY A 61 0.33 -22.83 -4.63
N THR A 62 1.65 -23.03 -4.79
CA THR A 62 2.31 -24.21 -4.21
C THR A 62 2.65 -24.00 -2.73
N LEU A 63 2.87 -25.12 -2.02
CA LEU A 63 3.35 -25.08 -0.65
C LEU A 63 4.75 -24.43 -0.56
N ALA A 64 5.62 -24.70 -1.54
CA ALA A 64 6.94 -24.08 -1.59
C ALA A 64 6.89 -22.56 -1.77
N ASP A 65 5.98 -22.05 -2.60
CA ASP A 65 5.78 -20.61 -2.80
C ASP A 65 5.29 -19.95 -1.51
N THR A 66 4.34 -20.58 -0.82
CA THR A 66 3.82 -20.13 0.48
C THR A 66 4.96 -19.90 1.47
N CYS A 67 5.91 -20.82 1.56
CA CYS A 67 7.04 -20.69 2.49
C CYS A 67 8.15 -19.74 2.00
N THR A 68 8.11 -19.31 0.75
CA THR A 68 9.13 -18.43 0.17
C THR A 68 8.83 -16.95 0.41
N THR A 69 7.61 -16.61 0.86
CA THR A 69 7.26 -15.24 1.25
C THR A 69 8.08 -14.72 2.44
N GLY A 70 8.53 -15.62 3.32
CA GLY A 70 9.21 -15.26 4.56
C GLY A 70 8.28 -14.76 5.67
N ASN A 71 6.96 -14.77 5.46
CA ASN A 71 5.98 -14.21 6.41
C ASN A 71 5.57 -15.20 7.50
N TYR A 72 5.63 -16.51 7.23
CA TYR A 72 5.05 -17.53 8.11
C TYR A 72 6.12 -18.31 8.86
N GLU A 73 5.88 -18.53 10.15
CA GLU A 73 6.69 -19.45 10.97
C GLU A 73 6.10 -20.87 10.96
N TYR A 74 4.79 -20.99 10.73
CA TYR A 74 4.04 -22.25 10.70
C TYR A 74 3.15 -22.32 9.46
N VAL A 75 3.13 -23.47 8.79
CA VAL A 75 2.17 -23.76 7.72
C VAL A 75 1.42 -25.04 8.07
N ASN A 76 0.10 -24.95 8.16
CA ASN A 76 -0.80 -26.06 8.41
C ASN A 76 -1.34 -26.61 7.08
N ILE A 77 -0.92 -27.81 6.71
CA ILE A 77 -1.45 -28.53 5.55
C ILE A 77 -2.82 -29.10 5.94
N ALA A 78 -3.88 -28.53 5.38
CA ALA A 78 -5.26 -28.92 5.62
C ALA A 78 -5.81 -29.73 4.44
N PHE A 79 -6.41 -30.92 4.61
CA PHE A 79 -6.60 -31.68 5.86
C PHE A 79 -6.42 -33.19 5.67
N LEU A 80 -6.04 -33.91 6.75
CA LEU A 80 -6.44 -35.30 6.92
C LEU A 80 -7.91 -35.33 7.38
N ALA A 81 -8.81 -35.40 6.40
CA ALA A 81 -10.25 -35.19 6.59
C ALA A 81 -11.03 -36.46 6.95
N THR A 82 -10.43 -37.65 6.79
CA THR A 82 -11.05 -38.93 7.15
C THR A 82 -10.09 -39.75 7.97
N PHE A 83 -10.48 -40.25 9.15
CA PHE A 83 -9.66 -41.15 10.00
C PHE A 83 -10.43 -41.64 11.25
N GLY A 84 -9.90 -42.67 11.90
CA GLY A 84 -10.43 -43.19 13.17
C GLY A 84 -11.68 -44.04 12.98
N ASN A 85 -12.14 -44.70 14.04
CA ASN A 85 -13.28 -45.62 14.03
C ASN A 85 -13.21 -46.68 12.91
N GLY A 86 -12.00 -47.21 12.65
CA GLY A 86 -11.75 -48.21 11.60
C GLY A 86 -11.79 -47.67 10.16
N GLN A 87 -11.96 -46.37 9.95
CA GLN A 87 -11.94 -45.76 8.62
C GLN A 87 -10.53 -45.76 8.03
N THR A 88 -10.45 -45.83 6.69
CA THR A 88 -9.19 -45.64 5.97
C THR A 88 -8.84 -44.16 5.96
N PRO A 89 -7.65 -43.76 6.45
CA PRO A 89 -7.32 -42.35 6.51
C PRO A 89 -7.19 -41.72 5.11
N MET A 90 -7.80 -40.54 4.90
CA MET A 90 -7.77 -39.83 3.62
C MET A 90 -7.48 -38.36 3.79
N ILE A 91 -6.60 -37.85 2.92
CA ILE A 91 -6.27 -36.44 2.82
C ILE A 91 -7.20 -35.78 1.80
N ASN A 92 -7.62 -34.56 2.08
CA ASN A 92 -8.27 -33.66 1.13
C ASN A 92 -7.45 -32.37 1.01
N LEU A 93 -6.77 -32.19 -0.13
CA LEU A 93 -6.03 -30.96 -0.45
C LEU A 93 -6.66 -30.18 -1.63
N ALA A 94 -8.00 -30.17 -1.75
CA ALA A 94 -8.72 -29.35 -2.73
C ALA A 94 -8.20 -29.39 -4.19
N GLY A 95 -7.71 -30.55 -4.64
CA GLY A 95 -7.20 -30.75 -6.00
C GLY A 95 -5.71 -30.46 -6.22
N HIS A 96 -4.95 -30.05 -5.18
CA HIS A 96 -3.50 -29.82 -5.27
C HIS A 96 -2.70 -31.08 -5.62
N CYS A 97 -3.26 -32.26 -5.32
CA CYS A 97 -2.70 -33.54 -5.74
C CYS A 97 -3.78 -34.63 -5.75
N ASP A 98 -3.49 -35.70 -6.50
CA ASP A 98 -4.33 -36.89 -6.51
C ASP A 98 -4.05 -37.74 -5.25
N THR A 99 -5.01 -37.73 -4.34
CA THR A 99 -4.95 -38.43 -3.05
C THR A 99 -5.25 -39.93 -3.17
N TYR A 100 -5.69 -40.41 -4.35
CA TYR A 100 -6.02 -41.82 -4.60
C TYR A 100 -4.89 -42.61 -5.28
N SER A 101 -3.95 -41.95 -5.95
CA SER A 101 -2.91 -42.61 -6.78
C SER A 101 -1.46 -42.37 -6.34
N ASN A 102 -1.21 -42.03 -5.06
CA ASN A 102 0.10 -41.55 -4.57
C ASN A 102 0.59 -40.25 -5.26
N GLY A 103 -0.32 -39.44 -5.79
CA GLY A 103 -0.03 -38.20 -6.52
C GLY A 103 0.53 -37.07 -5.65
N CYS A 104 0.38 -37.15 -4.32
CA CYS A 104 0.83 -36.13 -3.37
C CYS A 104 2.32 -36.23 -2.98
N THR A 105 3.05 -37.23 -3.49
CA THR A 105 4.49 -37.39 -3.18
C THR A 105 5.36 -36.21 -3.62
N ARG A 106 4.90 -35.40 -4.58
CA ARG A 106 5.56 -34.15 -4.99
C ARG A 106 5.65 -33.13 -3.85
N LEU A 107 4.71 -33.14 -2.91
CA LEU A 107 4.78 -32.26 -1.73
C LEU A 107 5.99 -32.55 -0.84
N SER A 108 6.63 -33.71 -0.99
CA SER A 108 7.85 -34.04 -0.23
C SER A 108 8.97 -33.03 -0.47
N SER A 109 9.15 -32.52 -1.69
CA SER A 109 10.15 -31.49 -1.97
C SER A 109 9.77 -30.15 -1.35
N ASP A 110 8.50 -29.79 -1.43
CA ASP A 110 8.00 -28.50 -0.96
C ASP A 110 8.07 -28.41 0.57
N ILE A 111 7.68 -29.48 1.27
CA ILE A 111 7.81 -29.61 2.72
C ILE A 111 9.28 -29.40 3.14
N LYS A 112 10.22 -30.08 2.47
CA LYS A 112 11.65 -29.95 2.78
C LYS A 112 12.16 -28.53 2.49
N SER A 113 11.66 -27.91 1.41
CA SER A 113 11.98 -26.52 1.05
C SER A 113 11.50 -25.54 2.11
N CYS A 114 10.29 -25.71 2.64
CA CYS A 114 9.75 -24.93 3.74
C CYS A 114 10.59 -25.09 5.02
N GLN A 115 10.87 -26.34 5.40
CA GLN A 115 11.66 -26.66 6.59
C GLN A 115 13.09 -26.10 6.52
N ALA A 116 13.70 -26.13 5.34
CA ALA A 116 15.02 -25.53 5.12
C ALA A 116 15.04 -24.01 5.31
N LYS A 117 13.89 -23.34 5.18
CA LYS A 117 13.69 -21.92 5.46
C LYS A 117 13.30 -21.63 6.92
N GLY A 118 13.27 -22.65 7.78
CA GLY A 118 12.89 -22.53 9.19
C GLY A 118 11.37 -22.54 9.45
N VAL A 119 10.55 -22.73 8.42
CA VAL A 119 9.09 -22.84 8.55
C VAL A 119 8.72 -24.24 9.04
N LYS A 120 7.95 -24.32 10.13
CA LYS A 120 7.45 -25.61 10.65
C LYS A 120 6.23 -26.03 9.84
N VAL A 121 6.29 -27.22 9.26
CA VAL A 121 5.20 -27.76 8.42
C VAL A 121 4.43 -28.81 9.20
N ILE A 122 3.15 -28.53 9.43
CA ILE A 122 2.28 -29.27 10.35
C ILE A 122 1.11 -29.84 9.53
N LEU A 123 0.76 -31.12 9.75
CA LEU A 123 -0.45 -31.69 9.16
C LEU A 123 -1.64 -31.38 10.07
N SER A 124 -2.65 -30.72 9.54
CA SER A 124 -3.92 -30.54 10.23
C SER A 124 -4.85 -31.72 9.98
N ILE A 125 -5.39 -32.27 11.06
CA ILE A 125 -6.37 -33.34 11.03
C ILE A 125 -7.73 -32.78 11.44
N GLY A 126 -8.77 -33.23 10.75
CA GLY A 126 -10.14 -32.84 11.03
C GLY A 126 -10.73 -31.93 9.94
N GLY A 127 -11.22 -30.75 10.30
CA GLY A 127 -11.98 -29.86 9.42
C GLY A 127 -13.49 -29.93 9.65
N GLY A 128 -14.22 -28.82 9.49
CA GLY A 128 -15.68 -28.75 9.59
C GLY A 128 -16.48 -29.64 8.62
N THR A 129 -15.86 -30.15 7.54
CA THR A 129 -16.51 -31.05 6.56
C THR A 129 -15.95 -32.48 6.55
N GLY A 130 -15.06 -32.82 7.50
CA GLY A 130 -14.42 -34.15 7.58
C GLY A 130 -15.30 -35.23 8.20
N SER A 131 -14.89 -36.49 8.07
CA SER A 131 -15.47 -37.64 8.77
C SER A 131 -14.43 -38.27 9.66
N TYR A 132 -14.48 -37.98 10.95
CA TYR A 132 -13.49 -38.48 11.91
C TYR A 132 -14.10 -38.65 13.28
N SER A 133 -13.63 -39.67 14.00
CA SER A 133 -13.96 -39.89 15.41
C SER A 133 -12.99 -40.89 16.03
N LEU A 134 -12.89 -40.88 17.36
CA LEU A 134 -12.11 -41.87 18.11
C LEU A 134 -13.06 -42.68 18.97
N ALA A 135 -13.10 -43.99 18.75
CA ALA A 135 -14.03 -44.88 19.46
C ALA A 135 -13.49 -45.37 20.82
N SER A 136 -12.17 -45.31 21.04
CA SER A 136 -11.50 -45.76 22.26
C SER A 136 -10.06 -45.24 22.34
N SER A 137 -9.39 -45.39 23.50
CA SER A 137 -7.93 -45.16 23.61
C SER A 137 -7.13 -46.06 22.66
N ASP A 138 -7.60 -47.27 22.38
CA ASP A 138 -6.95 -48.19 21.42
C ASP A 138 -7.09 -47.71 19.98
N ASP A 139 -8.21 -47.05 19.63
CA ASP A 139 -8.40 -46.39 18.34
C ASP A 139 -7.50 -45.14 18.22
N ALA A 140 -7.43 -44.32 19.29
CA ALA A 140 -6.49 -43.20 19.38
C ALA A 140 -5.03 -43.66 19.20
N ARG A 141 -4.64 -44.79 19.81
CA ARG A 141 -3.30 -45.39 19.63
C ARG A 141 -3.05 -45.81 18.18
N GLN A 142 -4.04 -46.38 17.51
CA GLN A 142 -3.95 -46.79 16.10
C GLN A 142 -3.78 -45.58 15.19
N VAL A 143 -4.60 -44.53 15.38
CA VAL A 143 -4.46 -43.27 14.65
C VAL A 143 -3.10 -42.63 14.90
N ALA A 144 -2.64 -42.55 16.15
CA ALA A 144 -1.31 -42.02 16.49
C ALA A 144 -0.19 -42.81 15.78
N THR A 145 -0.30 -44.13 15.73
CA THR A 145 0.66 -45.01 15.06
C THR A 145 0.64 -44.80 13.55
N TYR A 146 -0.54 -44.63 12.95
CA TYR A 146 -0.68 -44.31 11.54
C TYR A 146 -0.02 -42.96 11.21
N LEU A 147 -0.31 -41.91 12.00
CA LEU A 147 0.30 -40.59 11.82
C LEU A 147 1.81 -40.64 11.96
N TRP A 148 2.31 -41.36 12.97
CA TRP A 148 3.73 -41.57 13.20
C TRP A 148 4.43 -42.20 12.00
N ASN A 149 3.89 -43.29 11.47
CA ASN A 149 4.51 -44.07 10.40
C ASN A 149 4.40 -43.41 9.01
N ASN A 150 3.34 -42.64 8.76
CA ASN A 150 3.05 -42.11 7.43
C ASN A 150 3.46 -40.64 7.24
N PHE A 151 3.52 -39.84 8.31
CA PHE A 151 3.82 -38.41 8.21
C PHE A 151 4.97 -37.94 9.10
N LEU A 152 5.23 -38.62 10.22
CA LEU A 152 6.29 -38.25 11.15
C LEU A 152 7.50 -39.21 11.03
N GLY A 153 8.18 -39.50 12.14
CA GLY A 153 9.46 -40.20 12.16
C GLY A 153 9.40 -41.73 12.06
N GLY A 154 8.21 -42.32 11.92
CA GLY A 154 8.07 -43.76 11.72
C GLY A 154 8.28 -44.19 10.27
N THR A 155 8.08 -45.47 10.00
CA THR A 155 8.32 -46.07 8.67
C THR A 155 7.05 -46.68 8.11
N SER A 156 6.73 -46.37 6.86
CA SER A 156 5.64 -46.95 6.08
C SER A 156 6.11 -47.15 4.64
N SER A 157 5.67 -48.23 4.00
CA SER A 157 5.96 -48.49 2.58
C SER A 157 5.19 -47.56 1.64
N SER A 158 4.18 -46.85 2.13
CA SER A 158 3.33 -45.94 1.35
C SER A 158 3.03 -44.68 2.16
N ARG A 159 3.90 -43.67 2.04
CA ARG A 159 3.71 -42.37 2.71
C ARG A 159 2.95 -41.41 1.77
N PRO A 160 1.78 -40.87 2.16
CA PRO A 160 0.95 -40.06 1.27
C PRO A 160 1.64 -38.80 0.72
N LEU A 161 2.43 -38.12 1.55
CA LEU A 161 3.19 -36.91 1.16
C LEU A 161 4.63 -37.23 0.74
N GLY A 162 4.90 -38.49 0.39
CA GLY A 162 6.24 -38.98 0.09
C GLY A 162 7.13 -39.09 1.34
N PRO A 163 8.47 -39.14 1.16
CA PRO A 163 9.41 -39.42 2.24
C PRO A 163 9.68 -38.23 3.18
N ALA A 164 8.94 -37.12 3.07
CA ALA A 164 9.10 -35.99 3.98
C ALA A 164 8.59 -36.34 5.38
N ILE A 165 9.25 -35.79 6.40
CA ILE A 165 8.89 -35.93 7.81
C ILE A 165 8.39 -34.57 8.28
N LEU A 166 7.12 -34.49 8.65
CA LEU A 166 6.50 -33.26 9.15
C LEU A 166 6.99 -32.91 10.56
N ASP A 167 6.82 -31.65 10.93
CA ASP A 167 7.22 -31.14 12.24
C ASP A 167 6.19 -31.45 13.33
N GLY A 168 4.91 -31.56 12.97
CA GLY A 168 3.85 -31.73 13.94
C GLY A 168 2.50 -32.16 13.39
N ILE A 169 1.55 -32.27 14.31
CA ILE A 169 0.14 -32.56 14.05
C ILE A 169 -0.71 -31.45 14.69
N ASP A 170 -1.63 -30.91 13.91
CA ASP A 170 -2.63 -29.93 14.32
C ASP A 170 -4.00 -30.60 14.48
N PHE A 171 -4.68 -30.35 15.60
CA PHE A 171 -6.05 -30.79 15.84
C PHE A 171 -7.03 -29.65 15.53
N GLU A 172 -7.66 -29.73 14.36
CA GLU A 172 -8.78 -28.89 13.92
C GLU A 172 -10.05 -29.74 14.06
N ILE A 173 -10.56 -29.88 15.30
CA ILE A 173 -11.69 -30.76 15.62
C ILE A 173 -12.93 -29.90 15.85
N GLU A 174 -13.86 -29.95 14.89
CA GLU A 174 -15.07 -29.11 14.89
C GLU A 174 -16.37 -29.88 15.13
N GLY A 175 -16.29 -31.20 15.32
CA GLY A 175 -17.47 -32.04 15.53
C GLY A 175 -17.17 -33.43 16.08
N GLY A 176 -18.23 -34.17 16.38
CA GLY A 176 -18.16 -35.55 16.87
C GLY A 176 -18.34 -35.66 18.38
N THR A 177 -17.40 -36.30 19.07
CA THR A 177 -17.37 -36.39 20.54
C THR A 177 -16.08 -35.75 21.06
N GLY A 178 -16.09 -35.22 22.28
CA GLY A 178 -14.90 -34.70 22.95
C GLY A 178 -14.02 -35.77 23.61
N GLU A 179 -14.20 -37.04 23.25
CA GLU A 179 -13.56 -38.19 23.89
C GLU A 179 -12.27 -38.63 23.16
N TYR A 180 -11.30 -39.12 23.93
CA TYR A 180 -10.05 -39.77 23.47
C TYR A 180 -9.06 -38.89 22.67
N TRP A 181 -9.37 -37.63 22.38
CA TRP A 181 -8.40 -36.70 21.78
C TRP A 181 -7.18 -36.44 22.69
N ASP A 182 -7.38 -36.48 24.01
CA ASP A 182 -6.32 -36.39 25.00
C ASP A 182 -5.39 -37.62 24.96
N GLU A 183 -5.95 -38.81 24.73
CA GLU A 183 -5.19 -40.05 24.52
C GLU A 183 -4.37 -39.98 23.23
N LEU A 184 -4.95 -39.49 22.12
CA LEU A 184 -4.22 -39.26 20.87
C LEU A 184 -3.03 -38.31 21.08
N ALA A 185 -3.25 -37.20 21.79
CA ALA A 185 -2.18 -36.25 22.14
C ALA A 185 -1.08 -36.91 22.99
N LYS A 186 -1.43 -37.72 23.99
CA LYS A 186 -0.47 -38.48 24.83
C LYS A 186 0.38 -39.44 23.99
N TYR A 187 -0.24 -40.20 23.08
CA TYR A 187 0.48 -41.13 22.22
C TYR A 187 1.42 -40.40 21.26
N LEU A 188 0.97 -39.32 20.61
CA LEU A 188 1.81 -38.52 19.71
C LEU A 188 2.98 -37.86 20.45
N SER A 189 2.74 -37.26 21.61
CA SER A 189 3.79 -36.70 22.47
C SER A 189 4.79 -37.77 22.92
N GLY A 190 4.33 -39.01 23.14
CA GLY A 190 5.18 -40.16 23.43
C GLY A 190 6.22 -40.46 22.33
N TYR A 191 5.91 -40.16 21.07
CA TYR A 191 6.85 -40.35 19.95
C TYR A 191 7.96 -39.29 19.91
N SER A 192 7.73 -38.08 20.44
CA SER A 192 8.79 -37.06 20.59
C SER A 192 9.98 -37.57 21.40
N LYS A 193 9.76 -38.51 22.33
CA LYS A 193 10.82 -39.14 23.14
C LYS A 193 11.64 -40.18 22.37
N LYS A 194 11.19 -40.61 21.20
CA LYS A 194 11.83 -41.64 20.36
C LYS A 194 12.61 -41.06 19.18
N GLY A 195 12.66 -39.73 19.03
CA GLY A 195 13.31 -39.09 17.89
C GLY A 195 13.23 -37.56 17.91
N LYS A 196 12.94 -36.96 16.75
CA LYS A 196 12.71 -35.51 16.59
C LYS A 196 11.46 -35.10 17.38
N LYS A 197 11.48 -33.90 17.97
CA LYS A 197 10.30 -33.30 18.61
C LYS A 197 9.13 -33.27 17.62
N VAL A 198 7.99 -33.83 18.02
CA VAL A 198 6.70 -33.68 17.33
C VAL A 198 5.97 -32.53 18.00
N TYR A 199 5.70 -31.48 17.25
CA TYR A 199 4.89 -30.36 17.72
C TYR A 199 3.41 -30.76 17.72
N LEU A 200 2.72 -30.45 18.81
CA LEU A 200 1.28 -30.62 18.89
C LEU A 200 0.61 -29.26 18.92
N THR A 201 -0.32 -29.06 18.00
CA THR A 201 -1.08 -27.81 17.91
C THR A 201 -2.57 -28.10 17.85
N ALA A 202 -3.38 -27.09 18.16
CA ALA A 202 -4.82 -27.21 18.10
C ALA A 202 -5.45 -25.90 17.63
N ALA A 203 -6.52 -26.00 16.86
CA ALA A 203 -7.35 -24.91 16.40
C ALA A 203 -8.74 -24.95 17.03
N PRO A 204 -8.89 -24.73 18.34
CA PRO A 204 -10.21 -24.69 18.96
C PRO A 204 -11.02 -23.49 18.46
N GLN A 205 -12.35 -23.58 18.55
CA GLN A 205 -13.21 -22.42 18.36
C GLN A 205 -13.14 -21.49 19.58
N CYS A 206 -13.47 -20.21 19.43
CA CYS A 206 -13.38 -19.27 20.55
C CYS A 206 -14.27 -19.56 21.78
N PRO A 207 -15.41 -20.30 21.71
CA PRO A 207 -16.14 -20.65 22.92
C PRO A 207 -15.27 -21.44 23.91
N PHE A 208 -15.25 -21.02 25.17
CA PHE A 208 -14.42 -21.62 26.19
C PHE A 208 -15.26 -22.34 27.28
N PRO A 209 -14.90 -23.58 27.67
CA PRO A 209 -13.92 -24.45 27.02
C PRO A 209 -14.44 -24.91 25.65
N ASP A 210 -13.52 -25.19 24.73
CA ASP A 210 -13.89 -25.79 23.43
C ASP A 210 -14.58 -27.15 23.66
N ALA A 211 -15.72 -27.34 23.00
CA ALA A 211 -16.59 -28.50 23.20
C ALA A 211 -15.96 -29.83 22.76
N TRP A 212 -15.00 -29.79 21.84
CA TRP A 212 -14.44 -30.97 21.19
C TRP A 212 -13.02 -31.29 21.67
N ILE A 213 -12.13 -30.30 21.69
CA ILE A 213 -10.71 -30.50 22.02
C ILE A 213 -10.35 -30.05 23.44
N GLY A 214 -11.30 -29.46 24.20
CA GLY A 214 -11.05 -28.90 25.52
C GLY A 214 -10.42 -29.87 26.54
N ASN A 215 -10.78 -31.16 26.50
CA ASN A 215 -10.15 -32.18 27.36
C ASN A 215 -8.69 -32.44 26.99
N ALA A 216 -8.37 -32.49 25.70
CA ALA A 216 -7.00 -32.67 25.24
C ALA A 216 -6.12 -31.48 25.64
N LEU A 217 -6.63 -30.25 25.52
CA LEU A 217 -5.90 -29.04 25.88
C LEU A 217 -5.48 -28.99 27.36
N LYS A 218 -6.27 -29.59 28.26
CA LYS A 218 -5.94 -29.70 29.69
C LYS A 218 -4.73 -30.59 29.99
N THR A 219 -4.27 -31.39 29.03
CA THR A 219 -3.08 -32.23 29.23
C THR A 219 -1.78 -31.43 29.30
N GLY A 220 -1.77 -30.20 28.78
CA GLY A 220 -0.56 -29.37 28.67
C GLY A 220 0.45 -29.87 27.64
N LEU A 221 0.03 -30.77 26.74
CA LEU A 221 0.89 -31.33 25.70
C LEU A 221 0.99 -30.47 24.43
N PHE A 222 0.16 -29.43 24.30
CA PHE A 222 0.09 -28.56 23.13
C PHE A 222 1.12 -27.45 23.20
N ASP A 223 1.95 -27.34 22.17
CA ASP A 223 2.97 -26.32 22.02
C ASP A 223 2.36 -24.97 21.61
N TYR A 224 1.39 -25.01 20.69
CA TYR A 224 0.74 -23.85 20.10
C TYR A 224 -0.78 -24.07 20.00
N VAL A 225 -1.57 -23.04 20.29
CA VAL A 225 -3.04 -23.10 20.22
C VAL A 225 -3.54 -21.90 19.43
N TRP A 226 -4.16 -22.13 18.27
CA TRP A 226 -4.68 -21.08 17.39
C TRP A 226 -6.20 -20.99 17.49
N VAL A 227 -6.66 -20.20 18.46
CA VAL A 227 -8.09 -20.06 18.79
C VAL A 227 -8.81 -19.30 17.67
N GLN A 228 -9.84 -19.89 17.08
CA GLN A 228 -10.58 -19.32 15.94
C GLN A 228 -11.60 -18.28 16.44
N PHE A 229 -11.33 -16.98 16.22
CA PHE A 229 -12.19 -15.86 16.64
C PHE A 229 -13.17 -15.42 15.54
N TYR A 230 -13.76 -16.37 14.83
CA TYR A 230 -14.74 -16.16 13.77
C TYR A 230 -15.84 -17.23 13.82
N ASN A 231 -16.94 -16.99 13.10
CA ASN A 231 -18.14 -17.86 13.03
C ASN A 231 -18.84 -18.15 14.37
N ASN A 232 -18.51 -17.42 15.44
CA ASN A 232 -19.02 -17.61 16.80
C ASN A 232 -19.40 -16.26 17.44
N PRO A 233 -20.65 -15.79 17.26
CA PRO A 233 -21.10 -14.45 17.69
C PRO A 233 -20.86 -14.10 19.17
N HIS A 234 -20.78 -15.11 20.04
CA HIS A 234 -20.60 -14.93 21.48
C HIS A 234 -19.17 -14.61 21.92
N CYS A 235 -18.17 -14.85 21.06
CA CYS A 235 -16.75 -14.65 21.39
C CYS A 235 -15.91 -14.11 20.25
N GLN A 236 -16.46 -13.91 19.05
CA GLN A 236 -15.76 -13.31 17.92
C GLN A 236 -15.67 -11.77 18.02
N TYR A 237 -14.94 -11.18 17.09
CA TYR A 237 -14.89 -9.73 16.88
C TYR A 237 -16.21 -9.15 16.35
N SER A 238 -16.56 -7.95 16.82
CA SER A 238 -17.60 -7.09 16.29
C SER A 238 -17.07 -5.68 16.08
N SER A 239 -17.51 -5.00 15.02
CA SER A 239 -17.10 -3.63 14.71
C SER A 239 -17.61 -2.59 15.72
N VAL A 240 -18.64 -2.95 16.50
CA VAL A 240 -19.23 -2.08 17.53
C VAL A 240 -18.40 -2.12 18.82
N ASP A 241 -17.98 -3.31 19.24
CA ASP A 241 -17.26 -3.55 20.49
C ASP A 241 -16.46 -4.86 20.42
N ILE A 242 -15.25 -4.84 20.97
CA ILE A 242 -14.36 -5.99 21.04
C ILE A 242 -14.44 -6.76 22.37
N ALA A 243 -15.31 -6.33 23.30
CA ALA A 243 -15.45 -6.94 24.63
C ALA A 243 -15.63 -8.46 24.62
N ASN A 244 -16.48 -9.00 23.74
CA ASN A 244 -16.69 -10.46 23.62
C ASN A 244 -15.39 -11.20 23.27
N LEU A 245 -14.60 -10.65 22.35
CA LEU A 245 -13.30 -11.19 21.95
C LEU A 245 -12.30 -11.10 23.10
N GLU A 246 -12.22 -9.93 23.75
CA GLU A 246 -11.30 -9.72 24.88
C GLU A 246 -11.60 -10.65 26.05
N ASP A 247 -12.88 -10.85 26.39
CA ASP A 247 -13.28 -11.69 27.50
C ASP A 247 -13.04 -13.18 27.22
N ALA A 248 -13.29 -13.62 25.98
CA ALA A 248 -12.89 -14.95 25.55
C ALA A 248 -11.36 -15.10 25.56
N TRP A 249 -10.61 -14.11 25.07
CA TRP A 249 -9.14 -14.12 25.10
C TRP A 249 -8.59 -14.24 26.53
N LYS A 250 -9.19 -13.53 27.50
CA LYS A 250 -8.83 -13.64 28.92
C LYS A 250 -9.03 -15.06 29.45
N GLN A 251 -10.17 -15.69 29.15
CA GLN A 251 -10.45 -17.08 29.56
C GLN A 251 -9.42 -18.06 28.97
N TRP A 252 -9.17 -17.93 27.65
CA TRP A 252 -8.17 -18.75 26.97
C TRP A 252 -6.78 -18.57 27.56
N THR A 253 -6.38 -17.34 27.92
CA THR A 253 -5.05 -17.09 28.47
C THR A 253 -4.93 -17.38 29.98
N SER A 254 -6.02 -17.46 30.74
CA SER A 254 -5.97 -17.84 32.16
C SER A 254 -5.98 -19.35 32.36
N ASP A 255 -6.82 -20.08 31.61
CA ASP A 255 -7.30 -21.39 32.07
C ASP A 255 -6.71 -22.60 31.33
N ILE A 256 -5.94 -22.40 30.25
CA ILE A 256 -5.22 -23.49 29.57
C ILE A 256 -3.72 -23.51 29.90
N LEU A 257 -3.13 -24.70 29.84
CA LEU A 257 -1.70 -24.91 30.14
C LEU A 257 -0.75 -24.52 29.01
N ALA A 258 -1.25 -24.35 27.78
CA ALA A 258 -0.44 -23.91 26.66
C ALA A 258 0.11 -22.50 26.90
N THR A 259 1.35 -22.26 26.44
CA THR A 259 2.06 -20.99 26.66
C THR A 259 2.12 -20.11 25.42
N ASN A 260 1.75 -20.63 24.24
CA ASN A 260 1.71 -19.88 23.00
C ASN A 260 0.32 -19.96 22.38
N ILE A 261 -0.48 -18.93 22.62
CA ILE A 261 -1.86 -18.81 22.16
C ILE A 261 -1.91 -17.78 21.04
N PHE A 262 -2.42 -18.20 19.89
CA PHE A 262 -2.49 -17.42 18.67
C PHE A 262 -3.93 -16.93 18.47
N LEU A 263 -4.05 -15.70 18.02
CA LEU A 263 -5.31 -15.13 17.55
C LEU A 263 -5.62 -15.69 16.16
N GLY A 264 -6.57 -16.61 16.06
CA GLY A 264 -7.07 -17.14 14.79
C GLY A 264 -8.00 -16.16 14.10
N LEU A 265 -7.63 -15.76 12.89
CA LEU A 265 -8.31 -14.76 12.08
C LEU A 265 -8.73 -15.36 10.75
N SER A 266 -9.83 -14.83 10.21
CA SER A 266 -10.09 -14.97 8.79
C SER A 266 -9.19 -14.01 8.00
N ALA A 267 -8.53 -14.51 6.97
CA ALA A 267 -7.72 -13.70 6.08
C ALA A 267 -8.59 -12.72 5.28
N ALA A 268 -9.84 -13.08 4.93
CA ALA A 268 -10.78 -12.22 4.20
C ALA A 268 -12.22 -12.25 4.75
N PRO A 269 -13.05 -11.23 4.49
CA PRO A 269 -14.42 -11.20 5.00
C PRO A 269 -15.33 -12.29 4.42
N ASP A 270 -15.05 -12.77 3.20
CA ASP A 270 -15.81 -13.80 2.50
C ASP A 270 -15.34 -15.23 2.79
N ALA A 271 -14.22 -15.38 3.49
CA ALA A 271 -13.70 -16.69 3.91
C ALA A 271 -14.43 -17.27 5.14
N VAL A 272 -15.22 -16.44 5.84
CA VAL A 272 -15.99 -16.82 7.03
C VAL A 272 -17.39 -16.20 6.98
N GLY A 273 -18.35 -16.80 7.68
CA GLY A 273 -19.72 -16.26 7.77
C GLY A 273 -19.84 -15.03 8.67
N SER A 274 -18.97 -14.89 9.68
CA SER A 274 -18.91 -13.70 10.53
C SER A 274 -17.61 -13.63 11.35
N GLY A 275 -17.32 -12.47 11.96
CA GLY A 275 -16.17 -12.28 12.85
C GLY A 275 -14.86 -11.89 12.15
N PHE A 276 -14.90 -11.50 10.87
CA PHE A 276 -13.75 -10.93 10.18
C PHE A 276 -13.28 -9.64 10.85
N ILE A 277 -11.97 -9.53 11.12
CA ILE A 277 -11.36 -8.37 11.75
C ILE A 277 -10.65 -7.53 10.68
N PRO A 278 -11.13 -6.31 10.37
CA PRO A 278 -10.39 -5.40 9.51
C PRO A 278 -9.00 -5.10 10.07
N VAL A 279 -7.99 -5.01 9.20
CA VAL A 279 -6.59 -4.74 9.58
C VAL A 279 -6.44 -3.51 10.48
N ASN A 280 -7.21 -2.45 10.22
CA ASN A 280 -7.19 -1.24 11.05
C ASN A 280 -7.66 -1.52 12.48
N ASP A 281 -8.74 -2.28 12.65
CA ASP A 281 -9.26 -2.63 13.97
C ASP A 281 -8.40 -3.68 14.67
N LEU A 282 -7.81 -4.59 13.90
CA LEU A 282 -6.83 -5.52 14.40
C LEU A 282 -5.64 -4.79 15.02
N THR A 283 -5.08 -3.81 14.30
CA THR A 283 -3.89 -3.08 14.75
C THR A 283 -4.18 -2.02 15.81
N SER A 284 -5.32 -1.33 15.74
CA SER A 284 -5.65 -0.23 16.64
C SER A 284 -6.46 -0.63 17.88
N LYS A 285 -7.19 -1.75 17.86
CA LYS A 285 -8.07 -2.18 18.95
C LYS A 285 -7.65 -3.54 19.51
N VAL A 286 -7.66 -4.58 18.67
CA VAL A 286 -7.53 -5.98 19.12
C VAL A 286 -6.12 -6.30 19.60
N LEU A 287 -5.09 -6.06 18.78
CA LEU A 287 -3.71 -6.36 19.13
C LEU A 287 -3.26 -5.60 20.40
N PRO A 288 -3.54 -4.29 20.57
CA PRO A 288 -3.27 -3.58 21.82
C PRO A 288 -3.93 -4.21 23.05
N ALA A 289 -5.14 -4.76 22.90
CA ALA A 289 -5.87 -5.40 23.99
C ALA A 289 -5.28 -6.75 24.39
N ILE A 290 -4.81 -7.56 23.43
CA ILE A 290 -4.45 -8.96 23.68
C ILE A 290 -2.95 -9.22 23.81
N LYS A 291 -2.10 -8.41 23.16
CA LYS A 291 -0.64 -8.67 23.05
C LYS A 291 0.11 -8.59 24.38
N ASN A 292 -0.44 -7.90 25.37
CA ASN A 292 0.18 -7.78 26.69
C ASN A 292 0.08 -9.09 27.50
N SER A 293 -0.69 -10.08 27.04
CA SER A 293 -0.69 -11.39 27.65
C SER A 293 0.65 -12.09 27.45
N SER A 294 1.23 -12.63 28.53
CA SER A 294 2.47 -13.42 28.47
C SER A 294 2.33 -14.71 27.68
N LYS A 295 1.09 -15.14 27.38
CA LYS A 295 0.79 -16.30 26.54
C LYS A 295 0.51 -15.94 25.09
N TYR A 296 0.58 -14.67 24.69
CA TYR A 296 0.37 -14.28 23.29
C TYR A 296 1.49 -14.86 22.42
N GLY A 297 1.14 -15.83 21.58
CA GLY A 297 2.05 -16.57 20.71
C GLY A 297 2.09 -16.06 19.27
N GLY A 298 1.08 -15.28 18.84
CA GLY A 298 1.04 -14.71 17.49
C GLY A 298 -0.36 -14.68 16.87
N VAL A 299 -0.41 -14.80 15.54
CA VAL A 299 -1.65 -14.78 14.74
C VAL A 299 -1.72 -16.01 13.83
N MET A 300 -2.89 -16.61 13.72
CA MET A 300 -3.18 -17.66 12.75
C MET A 300 -4.16 -17.12 11.70
N LEU A 301 -3.95 -17.50 10.44
CA LEU A 301 -4.75 -17.08 9.30
C LEU A 301 -5.47 -18.26 8.63
N TRP A 302 -6.78 -18.08 8.42
CA TRP A 302 -7.63 -18.94 7.59
C TRP A 302 -8.11 -18.14 6.35
N SER A 303 -7.65 -18.39 5.13
CA SER A 303 -6.62 -19.34 4.66
C SER A 303 -5.74 -18.70 3.57
N LYS A 304 -4.69 -19.41 3.11
CA LYS A 304 -3.68 -18.89 2.16
C LYS A 304 -4.28 -18.30 0.88
N TYR A 305 -5.31 -18.94 0.32
CA TYR A 305 -6.02 -18.40 -0.84
C TYR A 305 -6.42 -16.94 -0.67
N TYR A 306 -6.98 -16.60 0.48
CA TYR A 306 -7.51 -15.28 0.78
C TYR A 306 -6.42 -14.29 1.18
N ASP A 307 -5.34 -14.77 1.77
CA ASP A 307 -4.15 -13.96 2.05
C ASP A 307 -3.55 -13.38 0.75
N ASP A 308 -3.51 -14.18 -0.33
CA ASP A 308 -3.01 -13.76 -1.66
C ASP A 308 -3.96 -12.83 -2.43
N GLN A 309 -5.26 -12.85 -2.09
CA GLN A 309 -6.31 -12.10 -2.78
C GLN A 309 -6.39 -10.65 -2.31
N ILE A 310 -5.94 -10.37 -1.09
CA ILE A 310 -6.05 -9.04 -0.50
C ILE A 310 -4.84 -8.21 -0.87
N ILE A 311 -5.07 -7.19 -1.70
CA ILE A 311 -4.20 -6.02 -1.78
C ILE A 311 -4.64 -5.11 -0.63
N THR A 312 -4.03 -5.26 0.55
CA THR A 312 -4.19 -4.20 1.52
C THR A 312 -3.22 -3.10 1.12
N ASN A 313 -3.74 -1.93 0.78
CA ASN A 313 -2.94 -0.70 0.76
C ASN A 313 -2.59 -0.32 2.21
N CYS A 314 -1.71 -1.10 2.85
CA CYS A 314 -0.99 -0.61 4.00
C CYS A 314 0.08 0.33 3.48
N PHE A 315 -0.21 1.62 3.55
CA PHE A 315 0.85 2.50 4.02
C PHE A 315 1.25 1.97 5.39
N MET A 316 2.52 1.61 5.53
CA MET A 316 3.14 1.72 6.83
C MET A 316 2.85 3.14 7.30
N VAL A 317 2.00 3.27 8.31
CA VAL A 317 2.32 4.24 9.35
C VAL A 317 3.60 3.68 9.92
N GLU A 318 4.75 4.10 9.39
CA GLU A 318 5.90 4.20 10.27
C GLU A 318 5.37 5.08 11.39
N ALA A 319 5.11 4.49 12.55
CA ALA A 319 4.91 5.27 13.75
C ALA A 319 6.17 6.11 13.84
N ASP A 320 6.08 7.37 13.43
CA ASP A 320 7.17 8.33 13.48
C ASP A 320 7.47 8.49 14.98
N THR A 321 8.38 7.65 15.45
CA THR A 321 8.82 7.57 16.83
C THR A 321 9.53 8.86 17.24
N CYS A 322 10.00 9.64 16.25
CA CYS A 322 10.52 10.98 16.43
C CYS A 322 9.58 12.03 15.84
N LYS A 323 8.89 12.75 16.72
CA LYS A 323 8.06 13.91 16.35
C LYS A 323 8.90 15.18 16.24
N PRO A 324 8.51 16.16 15.41
CA PRO A 324 9.14 17.47 15.39
C PRO A 324 9.17 18.09 16.80
N SER A 325 10.34 18.57 17.22
CA SER A 325 10.52 19.29 18.49
C SER A 325 10.23 20.78 18.36
N GLY A 326 10.14 21.31 17.14
CA GLY A 326 9.86 22.71 16.91
C GLY A 326 9.79 23.07 15.43
N LYS A 327 9.79 24.38 15.16
CA LYS A 327 9.91 24.94 13.81
C LYS A 327 10.90 26.10 13.80
N LEU A 328 11.70 26.17 12.75
CA LEU A 328 12.66 27.24 12.49
C LEU A 328 12.17 28.08 11.32
N ARG A 329 12.10 29.41 11.50
CA ARG A 329 11.70 30.33 10.44
C ARG A 329 12.93 30.70 9.61
N GLY A 330 12.88 30.38 8.32
CA GLY A 330 13.94 30.64 7.37
C GLY A 330 14.25 32.12 7.20
N LYS A 331 15.54 32.41 7.08
CA LYS A 331 16.09 33.72 6.78
C LYS A 331 16.65 33.71 5.37
N LYS A 332 16.61 34.86 4.71
CA LYS A 332 17.25 35.04 3.41
C LYS A 332 18.78 34.93 3.56
N PRO A 333 19.46 34.06 2.80
CA PRO A 333 20.92 33.99 2.79
C PRO A 333 21.51 35.33 2.31
N PRO A 334 22.57 35.85 2.97
CA PRO A 334 23.37 36.95 2.45
C PRO A 334 23.98 36.63 1.08
N PRO A 335 24.32 37.63 0.25
CA PRO A 335 25.02 37.40 -1.01
C PRO A 335 26.32 36.61 -0.79
N GLY A 336 26.47 35.50 -1.52
CA GLY A 336 27.64 34.62 -1.42
C GLY A 336 27.57 33.56 -0.32
N LYS A 337 26.43 33.42 0.35
CA LYS A 337 26.13 32.36 1.32
C LYS A 337 25.08 31.39 0.76
N CYS A 338 25.03 30.18 1.32
CA CYS A 338 24.35 29.01 0.77
C CYS A 338 24.96 28.48 -0.52
N ASN A 339 25.99 27.67 -0.32
CA ASN A 339 26.61 26.85 -1.33
C ASN A 339 25.60 25.80 -1.82
N LYS A 340 25.29 25.86 -3.10
CA LYS A 340 24.41 24.90 -3.79
C LYS A 340 25.19 23.74 -4.42
N GLY A 341 26.39 23.46 -3.92
CA GLY A 341 27.12 22.24 -4.22
C GLY A 341 26.24 21.02 -3.90
N HIS A 342 26.42 19.95 -4.66
CA HIS A 342 25.68 18.69 -4.51
C HIS A 342 24.14 18.82 -4.45
N ASP A 343 23.59 19.84 -5.12
CA ASP A 343 22.15 20.17 -5.15
C ASP A 343 21.56 20.59 -3.78
N SER A 344 22.41 21.10 -2.88
CA SER A 344 21.99 21.57 -1.54
C SER A 344 20.99 22.73 -1.60
N ASP A 345 19.93 22.61 -0.78
CA ASP A 345 18.82 23.56 -0.70
C ASP A 345 19.17 24.77 0.16
N CYS A 346 18.67 25.95 -0.23
CA CYS A 346 18.83 27.17 0.56
C CYS A 346 17.56 27.54 1.31
N CYS A 347 17.72 28.06 2.52
CA CYS A 347 16.60 28.60 3.28
C CYS A 347 15.91 29.76 2.56
N GLN A 348 14.59 29.64 2.48
CA GLN A 348 13.69 30.67 1.98
C GLN A 348 13.22 31.57 3.12
N GLU A 349 13.23 32.89 2.88
CA GLU A 349 12.76 33.88 3.83
C GLU A 349 11.29 33.65 4.20
N GLY A 350 11.00 33.51 5.49
CA GLY A 350 9.65 33.36 6.00
C GLY A 350 9.06 31.93 5.96
N LYS A 351 9.70 30.98 5.26
CA LYS A 351 9.31 29.55 5.28
C LYS A 351 9.62 28.93 6.64
N PHE A 352 8.72 28.09 7.17
CA PHE A 352 8.97 27.34 8.40
C PHE A 352 9.48 25.94 8.08
N TYR A 353 10.60 25.55 8.68
CA TYR A 353 11.18 24.20 8.61
C TYR A 353 10.96 23.49 9.93
N ASN A 354 10.63 22.20 9.90
CA ASN A 354 10.54 21.41 11.14
C ASN A 354 11.94 21.21 11.72
N THR A 355 12.03 21.23 13.05
CA THR A 355 13.27 20.87 13.76
C THR A 355 13.03 19.63 14.62
N TYR A 356 14.08 18.85 14.86
CA TYR A 356 14.04 17.56 15.53
C TYR A 356 15.20 17.41 16.51
N THR A 357 14.90 17.01 17.74
CA THR A 357 15.91 16.65 18.76
C THR A 357 16.14 15.13 18.86
N CYS A 358 15.49 14.37 17.98
CA CYS A 358 15.51 12.92 17.93
C CYS A 358 15.69 12.43 16.49
N SER A 359 15.95 11.13 16.36
CA SER A 359 15.97 10.37 15.11
C SER A 359 15.26 9.03 15.37
N PRO A 360 14.78 8.32 14.34
CA PRO A 360 14.17 7.00 14.52
C PRO A 360 15.07 6.03 15.31
N PRO A 361 14.54 5.12 16.14
CA PRO A 361 15.35 4.13 16.86
C PRO A 361 16.24 3.30 15.91
N VAL A 362 17.48 3.06 16.34
CA VAL A 362 18.42 2.22 15.60
C VAL A 362 18.12 0.73 15.89
N SER A 363 17.79 -0.02 14.85
CA SER A 363 17.62 -1.48 14.81
C SER A 363 18.61 -2.09 13.81
N SER A 364 18.52 -3.39 13.55
CA SER A 364 19.31 -4.03 12.49
C SER A 364 18.88 -3.60 11.07
N HIS A 365 17.72 -2.96 10.94
CA HIS A 365 17.13 -2.55 9.66
C HIS A 365 16.57 -1.12 9.69
N THR A 366 17.28 -0.17 10.30
CA THR A 366 16.81 1.23 10.35
C THR A 366 16.86 1.88 8.98
N LYS A 367 15.71 2.33 8.47
CA LYS A 367 15.66 3.07 7.21
C LYS A 367 16.19 4.49 7.39
N ALA A 368 16.93 4.97 6.40
CA ALA A 368 17.45 6.32 6.31
C ALA A 368 17.38 6.85 4.88
N THR A 369 17.41 8.17 4.74
CA THR A 369 17.61 8.84 3.45
C THR A 369 19.09 9.18 3.33
N LEU A 370 19.74 8.69 2.29
CA LEU A 370 21.11 9.07 1.97
C LEU A 370 21.09 10.31 1.09
N THR A 371 21.90 11.31 1.46
CA THR A 371 22.11 12.57 0.74
C THR A 371 23.60 12.73 0.45
N LEU A 372 23.94 13.55 -0.55
CA LEU A 372 25.32 13.83 -0.91
C LEU A 372 25.76 15.11 -0.20
N ASN A 373 26.95 15.10 0.40
CA ASN A 373 27.50 16.23 1.15
C ASN A 373 29.02 16.30 0.99
N GLY A 374 29.56 17.49 0.78
CA GLY A 374 30.99 17.76 0.76
C GLY A 374 31.54 18.06 2.15
N PHE A 375 32.66 17.45 2.53
CA PHE A 375 33.30 17.58 3.84
C PHE A 375 34.57 18.43 3.82
N GLY A 376 34.89 19.01 2.66
CA GLY A 376 36.05 19.85 2.40
C GLY A 376 35.83 21.34 2.69
N PRO A 377 36.92 22.14 2.66
CA PRO A 377 36.84 23.56 2.96
C PRO A 377 36.05 24.32 1.88
N LYS A 378 35.02 25.06 2.32
CA LYS A 378 34.10 25.85 1.46
C LYS A 378 33.18 25.01 0.57
N GLU A 379 32.99 23.74 0.90
CA GLU A 379 31.96 22.91 0.29
C GLU A 379 30.62 23.11 1.01
N ASP A 380 29.61 22.36 0.62
CA ASP A 380 28.23 22.46 1.10
C ASP A 380 28.03 21.88 2.52
N GLY A 381 28.92 21.04 3.04
CA GLY A 381 28.88 20.63 4.45
C GLY A 381 29.23 21.74 5.45
N GLY A 382 29.62 22.92 4.97
CA GLY A 382 29.82 24.11 5.80
C GLY A 382 31.16 24.14 6.55
N GLY A 383 31.10 24.10 7.89
CA GLY A 383 32.25 24.25 8.78
C GLY A 383 33.14 23.00 8.87
N PRO A 384 34.24 23.03 9.64
CA PRO A 384 34.99 21.81 9.99
C PRO A 384 34.09 20.81 10.75
N CYS A 385 34.27 19.52 10.51
CA CYS A 385 33.39 18.48 11.01
C CYS A 385 33.37 18.39 12.55
N GLU A 386 32.17 18.24 13.13
CA GLU A 386 31.91 18.42 14.56
C GLU A 386 32.61 17.37 15.47
N CYS A 387 33.04 16.24 14.91
CA CYS A 387 33.72 15.19 15.69
C CYS A 387 35.19 15.46 15.99
N ASP A 388 35.92 16.19 15.14
CA ASP A 388 37.35 16.45 15.32
C ASP A 388 37.82 17.87 14.94
N ASN A 389 36.90 18.74 14.52
CA ASN A 389 37.16 20.10 14.03
C ASN A 389 38.10 20.15 12.82
N ASN A 390 38.08 19.12 11.96
CA ASN A 390 38.84 19.10 10.71
C ASN A 390 37.92 19.05 9.48
N TYR A 391 38.45 19.50 8.35
CA TYR A 391 37.88 19.17 7.05
C TYR A 391 38.39 17.80 6.60
N HIS A 392 37.53 17.04 5.94
CA HIS A 392 37.88 15.75 5.34
C HIS A 392 37.82 15.81 3.81
N LYS A 393 38.33 14.77 3.15
CA LYS A 393 38.22 14.65 1.69
C LYS A 393 37.00 13.82 1.34
N ASP A 394 36.24 14.23 0.32
CA ASP A 394 35.08 13.48 -0.18
C ASP A 394 35.43 12.09 -0.76
N SER A 395 36.73 11.84 -0.99
CA SER A 395 37.25 10.52 -1.33
C SER A 395 37.30 9.54 -0.14
N GLU A 396 37.08 9.99 1.09
CA GLU A 396 37.05 9.16 2.30
C GLU A 396 35.65 8.57 2.51
N LEU A 397 35.53 7.35 3.03
CA LEU A 397 34.23 6.74 3.35
C LEU A 397 33.66 7.31 4.65
N ILE A 398 33.11 8.53 4.60
CA ILE A 398 32.65 9.30 5.76
C ILE A 398 31.22 9.80 5.60
N VAL A 399 30.56 10.06 6.74
CA VAL A 399 29.18 10.55 6.82
C VAL A 399 28.95 11.53 7.97
N ALA A 400 27.92 12.37 7.82
CA ALA A 400 27.24 13.08 8.91
C ALA A 400 25.90 12.40 9.25
N LEU A 401 25.52 12.41 10.53
CA LEU A 401 24.26 11.80 10.98
C LEU A 401 23.30 12.86 11.51
N SER A 402 21.99 12.67 11.29
CA SER A 402 20.95 13.49 11.91
C SER A 402 21.09 13.54 13.45
N THR A 403 20.71 14.66 14.07
CA THR A 403 21.00 14.98 15.48
C THR A 403 20.73 13.86 16.48
N GLY A 404 19.59 13.17 16.36
CA GLY A 404 19.26 12.06 17.27
C GLY A 404 20.16 10.83 17.11
N TRP A 405 20.60 10.54 15.89
CA TRP A 405 21.56 9.46 15.62
C TRP A 405 22.98 9.84 15.98
N PHE A 406 23.40 11.09 15.70
CA PHE A 406 24.68 11.63 16.11
C PHE A 406 24.88 11.56 17.64
N ASN A 407 23.77 11.75 18.37
CA ASN A 407 23.64 11.50 19.80
C ASN A 407 24.71 12.22 20.63
N LYS A 408 24.80 13.56 20.48
CA LYS A 408 25.72 14.41 21.23
C LYS A 408 27.16 13.93 21.14
N LYS A 409 27.67 13.73 19.92
CA LYS A 409 29.00 13.20 19.60
C LYS A 409 29.28 11.75 20.03
N LYS A 410 28.32 11.01 20.61
CA LYS A 410 28.56 9.61 21.02
C LYS A 410 28.81 8.67 19.84
N ARG A 411 28.36 9.02 18.64
CA ARG A 411 28.66 8.27 17.41
C ARG A 411 29.90 8.76 16.68
N CYS A 412 30.54 9.83 17.12
CA CYS A 412 31.76 10.32 16.51
C CYS A 412 32.83 9.26 16.40
N MET A 413 33.47 9.23 15.24
CA MET A 413 34.59 8.35 14.89
C MET A 413 34.25 6.85 14.90
N ASN A 414 32.98 6.48 15.11
CA ASN A 414 32.51 5.10 14.97
C ASN A 414 32.07 4.82 13.53
N TYR A 415 32.05 3.54 13.18
CA TYR A 415 31.62 3.10 11.87
C TYR A 415 30.16 2.65 11.89
N ILE A 416 29.45 2.95 10.80
CA ILE A 416 28.12 2.40 10.50
C ILE A 416 28.20 1.62 9.19
N ASN A 417 27.34 0.63 9.03
CA ASN A 417 27.11 -0.03 7.74
C ASN A 417 25.91 0.62 7.07
N ILE A 418 26.08 1.01 5.81
CA ILE A 418 25.06 1.60 4.97
C ILE A 418 24.74 0.59 3.87
N HIS A 419 23.49 0.14 3.81
CA HIS A 419 23.02 -0.85 2.85
C HIS A 419 22.18 -0.17 1.78
N GLY A 420 22.58 -0.31 0.51
CA GLY A 420 21.94 0.33 -0.62
C GLY A 420 22.38 -0.22 -1.97
N ASN A 421 21.45 -0.27 -2.93
CA ASN A 421 21.70 -0.80 -4.27
C ASN A 421 22.34 -2.21 -4.23
N GLU A 422 21.82 -3.08 -3.36
CA GLU A 422 22.34 -4.44 -3.08
C GLU A 422 23.80 -4.49 -2.56
N LYS A 423 24.39 -3.34 -2.24
CA LYS A 423 25.73 -3.23 -1.67
C LYS A 423 25.69 -2.76 -0.22
N THR A 424 26.81 -3.00 0.47
CA THR A 424 27.04 -2.54 1.84
C THR A 424 28.33 -1.76 1.90
N VAL A 425 28.29 -0.54 2.42
CA VAL A 425 29.45 0.32 2.60
C VAL A 425 29.62 0.64 4.08
N LYS A 426 30.83 0.46 4.59
CA LYS A 426 31.17 0.79 5.97
C LYS A 426 31.78 2.19 6.00
N ALA A 427 31.06 3.15 6.57
CA ALA A 427 31.46 4.55 6.61
C ALA A 427 31.67 5.04 8.05
N LYS A 428 32.58 6.00 8.23
CA LYS A 428 32.91 6.59 9.53
C LYS A 428 32.10 7.85 9.77
N VAL A 429 31.50 7.99 10.94
CA VAL A 429 30.76 9.20 11.33
C VAL A 429 31.77 10.27 11.73
N VAL A 430 31.77 11.39 11.01
CA VAL A 430 32.69 12.52 11.26
C VAL A 430 31.94 13.81 11.61
N ASP A 431 30.65 13.90 11.33
CA ASP A 431 29.91 15.14 11.50
C ASP A 431 28.44 14.96 11.91
N GLU A 432 27.78 16.06 12.27
CA GLU A 432 26.36 16.14 12.56
C GLU A 432 25.61 16.84 11.41
N CYS A 433 24.55 16.21 10.92
CA CYS A 433 23.55 16.86 10.08
C CYS A 433 22.52 17.49 11.02
N ASP A 434 22.73 18.76 11.41
CA ASP A 434 21.95 19.42 12.46
C ASP A 434 20.46 19.47 12.07
N SER A 435 19.64 18.75 12.83
CA SER A 435 18.20 18.69 12.65
C SER A 435 17.47 19.71 13.54
N THR A 436 18.19 20.41 14.41
CA THR A 436 17.67 21.40 15.36
C THR A 436 17.85 22.84 14.89
N MET A 437 18.90 23.11 14.12
CA MET A 437 19.30 24.44 13.65
C MET A 437 19.58 24.43 12.13
N GLY A 438 19.67 25.62 11.56
CA GLY A 438 19.76 25.84 10.12
C GLY A 438 19.33 27.27 9.76
N CYS A 439 19.49 27.65 8.50
CA CYS A 439 19.21 29.01 8.02
C CYS A 439 20.03 30.12 8.72
N ASP A 440 21.25 29.79 9.16
CA ASP A 440 22.19 30.71 9.80
C ASP A 440 23.59 30.56 9.18
N ASP A 441 24.53 31.38 9.64
CA ASP A 441 25.86 31.47 9.04
C ASP A 441 26.73 30.21 9.28
N GLU A 442 26.42 29.44 10.32
CA GLU A 442 27.13 28.21 10.70
C GLU A 442 26.75 27.05 9.76
N HIS A 443 25.47 26.95 9.40
CA HIS A 443 24.94 25.94 8.46
C HIS A 443 24.90 26.43 7.01
N ASP A 444 25.68 27.48 6.69
CA ASP A 444 25.69 28.16 5.39
C ASP A 444 24.29 28.50 4.84
N TYR A 445 23.34 28.79 5.74
CA TYR A 445 21.94 29.06 5.43
C TYR A 445 21.17 27.92 4.71
N GLN A 446 21.61 26.67 4.86
CA GLN A 446 20.84 25.49 4.49
C GLN A 446 19.74 25.18 5.52
N PRO A 447 18.63 24.54 5.13
CA PRO A 447 17.57 24.18 6.06
C PRO A 447 18.04 23.12 7.08
N PRO A 448 17.41 23.05 8.27
CA PRO A 448 17.68 21.97 9.22
C PRO A 448 17.46 20.60 8.55
N CYS A 449 18.32 19.65 8.87
CA CYS A 449 18.22 18.28 8.38
C CYS A 449 16.92 17.61 8.84
N ALA A 450 16.42 16.67 8.04
CA ALA A 450 15.37 15.78 8.50
C ALA A 450 15.93 14.78 9.54
N ASN A 451 15.05 14.25 10.39
CA ASN A 451 15.41 13.35 11.49
C ASN A 451 15.98 11.98 11.05
N ASN A 452 15.96 11.66 9.76
CA ASN A 452 16.38 10.37 9.21
C ASN A 452 17.45 10.49 8.10
N ILE A 453 18.19 11.59 8.07
CA ILE A 453 19.26 11.85 7.10
C ILE A 453 20.59 11.20 7.50
N VAL A 454 21.27 10.65 6.49
CA VAL A 454 22.71 10.36 6.49
C VAL A 454 23.34 11.12 5.33
N ASP A 455 24.06 12.19 5.63
CA ASP A 455 24.83 12.95 4.64
C ASP A 455 26.12 12.21 4.36
N ALA A 456 26.38 11.87 3.11
CA ALA A 456 27.48 11.01 2.74
C ALA A 456 28.37 11.63 1.68
N SER A 457 29.66 11.35 1.81
CA SER A 457 30.71 11.73 0.86
C SER A 457 30.55 11.05 -0.50
N ASP A 458 31.16 11.62 -1.54
CA ASP A 458 31.23 11.06 -2.89
C ASP A 458 31.66 9.58 -2.87
N ALA A 459 32.69 9.24 -2.07
CA ALA A 459 33.20 7.88 -2.00
C ALA A 459 32.18 6.86 -1.47
N VAL A 460 31.30 7.27 -0.55
CA VAL A 460 30.23 6.39 -0.05
C VAL A 460 29.19 6.15 -1.15
N TRP A 461 28.82 7.18 -1.89
CA TRP A 461 27.91 7.08 -3.03
C TRP A 461 28.49 6.21 -4.16
N ASP A 462 29.76 6.41 -4.51
CA ASP A 462 30.47 5.61 -5.51
C ASP A 462 30.55 4.13 -5.10
N ALA A 463 30.81 3.86 -3.82
CA ALA A 463 30.91 2.50 -3.30
C ALA A 463 29.55 1.78 -3.32
N LEU A 464 28.43 2.49 -3.13
CA LEU A 464 27.07 1.96 -3.30
C LEU A 464 26.68 1.83 -4.79
N GLY A 465 27.19 2.71 -5.66
CA GLY A 465 27.07 2.68 -7.12
C GLY A 465 25.78 3.29 -7.68
N PRO A 466 25.78 3.81 -8.92
CA PRO A 466 24.60 4.41 -9.57
C PRO A 466 23.67 3.37 -10.20
N ASN A 467 22.35 3.64 -10.22
CA ASN A 467 21.35 2.90 -10.99
C ASN A 467 21.57 3.08 -12.50
N ASN A 468 22.44 2.28 -13.11
CA ASN A 468 22.61 2.21 -14.56
C ASN A 468 22.40 0.77 -15.05
N MET A 469 21.15 0.30 -15.11
CA MET A 469 20.78 -0.88 -15.89
C MET A 469 20.19 -0.49 -17.24
N ALA A 470 21.06 -0.11 -18.18
CA ALA A 470 20.79 -0.25 -19.60
C ALA A 470 21.32 -1.61 -20.08
N PHE A 471 20.63 -2.70 -19.76
CA PHE A 471 20.93 -4.01 -20.35
C PHE A 471 20.13 -4.20 -21.65
N LYS A 472 20.84 -4.16 -22.78
CA LYS A 472 20.36 -4.67 -24.07
C LYS A 472 20.23 -6.19 -23.99
N LEU A 473 19.02 -6.72 -23.81
CA LEU A 473 18.71 -8.11 -24.15
C LEU A 473 17.71 -8.15 -25.32
N LYS A 474 18.09 -8.86 -26.38
CA LYS A 474 17.20 -9.19 -27.49
C LYS A 474 16.24 -10.29 -27.04
N VAL A 475 15.00 -9.93 -26.74
CA VAL A 475 13.92 -10.90 -26.51
C VAL A 475 12.86 -10.71 -27.60
N SER A 476 12.52 -11.80 -28.27
CA SER A 476 11.61 -11.89 -29.41
C SER A 476 10.17 -11.45 -29.07
N ALA A 477 9.55 -10.76 -30.02
CA ALA A 477 8.29 -10.03 -29.90
C ALA A 477 6.96 -10.81 -29.70
N PRO A 478 6.81 -12.16 -29.79
CA PRO A 478 5.48 -12.75 -29.67
C PRO A 478 5.02 -13.03 -28.23
N PHE A 479 5.92 -13.01 -27.22
CA PHE A 479 5.53 -13.22 -25.81
C PHE A 479 4.93 -11.98 -25.13
N ILE A 480 5.19 -10.79 -25.68
CA ILE A 480 4.74 -9.50 -25.10
C ILE A 480 3.26 -9.24 -25.38
N CYS A 481 2.68 -9.82 -26.43
CA CYS A 481 1.29 -9.52 -26.81
C CYS A 481 0.25 -10.29 -25.99
N MET A 482 0.61 -11.43 -25.37
CA MET A 482 -0.31 -12.22 -24.53
C MET A 482 -0.34 -11.74 -23.08
N MET A 483 0.76 -11.17 -22.57
CA MET A 483 0.85 -10.59 -21.22
C MET A 483 0.14 -9.23 -21.11
N VAL A 484 0.03 -8.47 -22.22
CA VAL A 484 -0.69 -7.18 -22.25
C VAL A 484 -2.21 -7.35 -22.25
N LEU A 485 -2.74 -8.52 -22.64
CA LEU A 485 -4.19 -8.79 -22.60
C LEU A 485 -4.70 -9.30 -21.25
N VAL A 486 -3.83 -9.74 -20.34
CA VAL A 486 -4.20 -10.10 -18.95
C VAL A 486 -4.06 -8.91 -17.99
N LEU A 487 -3.36 -7.85 -18.41
CA LEU A 487 -3.19 -6.60 -17.65
C LEU A 487 -4.33 -5.57 -17.86
N ALA A 488 -5.38 -5.93 -18.59
CA ALA A 488 -6.50 -5.02 -18.90
C ALA A 488 -7.79 -5.29 -18.09
N SER A 489 -7.76 -6.22 -17.13
CA SER A 489 -8.92 -6.49 -16.26
C SER A 489 -8.45 -6.80 -14.85
N CYS A 490 -8.43 -5.79 -13.97
CA CYS A 490 -8.64 -5.85 -12.52
C CYS A 490 -8.08 -4.58 -11.84
N SER A 491 -8.84 -3.47 -11.88
CA SER A 491 -8.74 -2.40 -10.90
C SER A 491 -10.17 -1.96 -10.55
N ASN A 492 -10.69 -2.39 -9.41
CA ASN A 492 -11.97 -1.89 -8.87
C ASN A 492 -11.76 -1.18 -7.52
N GLY A 493 -10.63 -0.48 -7.36
CA GLY A 493 -10.53 0.63 -6.40
C GLY A 493 -10.63 1.93 -7.20
N GLY A 494 -11.44 2.90 -6.75
CA GLY A 494 -11.60 4.16 -7.46
C GLY A 494 -10.42 5.10 -7.19
N GLY A 495 -10.14 6.03 -8.12
CA GLY A 495 -9.17 7.10 -7.94
C GLY A 495 -9.80 8.39 -7.41
N ILE A 496 -8.98 9.33 -6.93
CA ILE A 496 -9.43 10.71 -6.66
C ILE A 496 -8.93 11.65 -7.75
N SER A 497 -9.85 12.42 -8.34
CA SER A 497 -9.56 13.55 -9.22
C SER A 497 -9.73 14.86 -8.47
N ILE A 498 -8.85 15.85 -8.68
CA ILE A 498 -8.90 17.15 -7.99
C ILE A 498 -8.74 18.31 -8.98
N TYR A 499 -9.50 19.38 -8.80
CA TYR A 499 -9.29 20.64 -9.51
C TYR A 499 -8.28 21.54 -8.78
N TRP A 500 -7.31 22.10 -9.53
CA TRP A 500 -6.26 23.00 -9.03
C TRP A 500 -6.11 24.19 -9.98
N GLY A 501 -5.86 25.39 -9.44
CA GLY A 501 -5.48 26.58 -10.20
C GLY A 501 -6.36 27.81 -9.96
N GLN A 502 -7.43 27.71 -9.18
CA GLN A 502 -8.39 28.80 -8.98
C GLN A 502 -8.21 29.57 -7.67
N ASN A 503 -7.21 29.21 -6.85
CA ASN A 503 -6.84 30.00 -5.68
C ASN A 503 -5.32 29.98 -5.45
N GLY A 504 -4.66 31.15 -5.48
CA GLY A 504 -3.20 31.24 -5.31
C GLY A 504 -2.67 30.75 -3.96
N ASN A 505 -3.55 30.48 -2.98
CA ASN A 505 -3.18 29.95 -1.67
C ASN A 505 -3.37 28.43 -1.54
N GLU A 506 -3.68 27.70 -2.62
CA GLU A 506 -3.90 26.24 -2.60
C GLU A 506 -2.63 25.40 -2.80
N GLY A 507 -1.47 26.03 -2.62
CA GLY A 507 -0.15 25.41 -2.83
C GLY A 507 0.21 25.22 -4.30
N THR A 508 1.45 24.80 -4.55
CA THR A 508 1.92 24.55 -5.92
C THR A 508 1.29 23.29 -6.51
N LEU A 509 1.38 23.15 -7.85
CA LEU A 509 0.96 21.93 -8.52
C LEU A 509 1.83 20.74 -8.11
N ALA A 510 3.14 20.96 -7.92
CA ALA A 510 4.04 19.92 -7.42
C ALA A 510 3.66 19.45 -6.00
N ASP A 511 3.35 20.38 -5.08
CA ASP A 511 2.92 20.05 -3.71
C ASP A 511 1.59 19.27 -3.73
N THR A 512 0.66 19.69 -4.58
CA THR A 512 -0.63 19.01 -4.76
C THR A 512 -0.44 17.54 -5.14
N CYS A 513 0.44 17.25 -6.11
CA CYS A 513 0.75 15.89 -6.50
C CYS A 513 1.59 15.12 -5.46
N ALA A 514 2.41 15.83 -4.67
CA ALA A 514 3.23 15.24 -3.61
C ALA A 514 2.41 14.73 -2.41
N THR A 515 1.16 15.18 -2.27
CA THR A 515 0.23 14.60 -1.27
C THR A 515 0.01 13.09 -1.47
N GLY A 516 0.15 12.62 -2.72
CA GLY A 516 -0.18 11.25 -3.11
C GLY A 516 -1.68 10.93 -3.03
N ASN A 517 -2.56 11.93 -2.82
CA ASN A 517 -4.00 11.72 -2.68
C ASN A 517 -4.74 11.60 -4.02
N TYR A 518 -4.16 12.10 -5.10
CA TYR A 518 -4.85 12.28 -6.37
C TYR A 518 -4.19 11.45 -7.47
N GLU A 519 -5.02 10.79 -8.27
CA GLU A 519 -4.59 10.11 -9.49
C GLU A 519 -4.70 11.04 -10.72
N TYR A 520 -5.60 12.03 -10.64
CA TYR A 520 -5.86 13.01 -11.68
C TYR A 520 -5.84 14.41 -11.08
N VAL A 521 -5.15 15.34 -11.75
CA VAL A 521 -5.17 16.77 -11.42
C VAL A 521 -5.62 17.55 -12.64
N ASN A 522 -6.74 18.26 -12.50
CA ASN A 522 -7.33 19.13 -13.51
C ASN A 522 -6.85 20.57 -13.28
N ILE A 523 -6.02 21.07 -14.20
CA ILE A 523 -5.57 22.47 -14.19
C ILE A 523 -6.73 23.34 -14.70
N ALA A 524 -7.30 24.11 -13.80
CA ALA A 524 -8.44 24.99 -14.02
C ALA A 524 -7.97 26.46 -14.10
N PHE A 525 -8.22 27.21 -15.18
CA PHE A 525 -8.94 26.83 -16.42
C PHE A 525 -8.38 27.55 -17.65
N LEU A 526 -8.58 26.96 -18.84
CA LEU A 526 -8.66 27.74 -20.07
C LEU A 526 -10.05 28.39 -20.17
N ALA A 527 -10.17 29.58 -19.57
CA ALA A 527 -11.45 30.26 -19.35
C ALA A 527 -11.91 31.14 -20.53
N THR A 528 -11.08 31.34 -21.55
CA THR A 528 -11.43 32.11 -22.76
C THR A 528 -10.94 31.39 -24.00
N PHE A 529 -11.81 31.09 -24.97
CA PHE A 529 -11.45 30.49 -26.25
C PHE A 529 -12.65 30.47 -27.23
N GLY A 530 -12.36 30.17 -28.51
CA GLY A 530 -13.37 29.99 -29.55
C GLY A 530 -14.06 31.29 -29.98
N ASN A 531 -14.89 31.21 -31.01
CA ASN A 531 -15.50 32.35 -31.69
C ASN A 531 -14.49 33.44 -32.12
N GLY A 532 -13.30 32.99 -32.59
CA GLY A 532 -12.22 33.88 -33.03
C GLY A 532 -11.44 34.58 -31.91
N GLN A 533 -11.72 34.27 -30.63
CA GLN A 533 -10.98 34.81 -29.50
C GLN A 533 -9.56 34.22 -29.42
N THR A 534 -8.61 35.01 -28.90
CA THR A 534 -7.30 34.47 -28.51
C THR A 534 -7.47 33.67 -27.21
N PRO A 535 -7.13 32.38 -27.18
CA PRO A 535 -7.39 31.60 -25.98
C PRO A 535 -6.53 32.05 -24.80
N MET A 536 -7.12 32.14 -23.61
CA MET A 536 -6.45 32.63 -22.41
C MET A 536 -6.71 31.70 -21.23
N ILE A 537 -5.63 31.28 -20.57
CA ILE A 537 -5.69 30.53 -19.31
C ILE A 537 -5.87 31.51 -18.15
N ASN A 538 -6.55 31.08 -17.09
CA ASN A 538 -6.66 31.78 -15.83
C ASN A 538 -6.27 30.82 -14.71
N LEU A 539 -5.19 31.13 -14.00
CA LEU A 539 -4.70 30.38 -12.84
C LEU A 539 -4.70 31.23 -11.56
N ALA A 540 -5.71 32.10 -11.44
CA ALA A 540 -5.90 33.01 -10.32
C ALA A 540 -4.59 33.72 -9.91
N GLY A 541 -4.14 33.50 -8.68
CA GLY A 541 -2.94 34.13 -8.12
C GLY A 541 -1.64 33.34 -8.30
N HIS A 542 -1.64 32.20 -9.00
CA HIS A 542 -0.46 31.34 -9.11
C HIS A 542 0.61 31.91 -10.03
N CYS A 543 0.20 32.47 -11.16
CA CYS A 543 1.10 33.04 -12.15
C CYS A 543 0.33 33.94 -13.13
N ASP A 544 1.06 34.82 -13.81
CA ASP A 544 0.50 35.69 -14.84
C ASP A 544 0.70 35.09 -16.26
N PRO A 545 -0.38 34.70 -16.96
CA PRO A 545 -0.28 34.15 -18.31
C PRO A 545 -0.01 35.22 -19.37
N TYR A 546 -0.30 36.51 -19.11
CA TYR A 546 -0.09 37.59 -20.08
C TYR A 546 1.40 37.92 -20.30
N SER A 547 2.24 37.59 -19.31
CA SER A 547 3.69 37.81 -19.35
C SER A 547 4.50 36.52 -19.56
N ASN A 548 3.86 35.42 -19.96
CA ASN A 548 4.45 34.06 -19.98
C ASN A 548 4.96 33.58 -18.61
N GLY A 549 4.46 34.17 -17.51
CA GLY A 549 4.87 33.84 -16.14
C GLY A 549 4.49 32.44 -15.69
N CYS A 550 3.55 31.78 -16.39
CA CYS A 550 3.09 30.42 -16.07
C CYS A 550 3.96 29.29 -16.66
N THR A 551 4.99 29.62 -17.45
CA THR A 551 5.84 28.61 -18.10
C THR A 551 6.64 27.75 -17.13
N GLY A 552 6.87 28.26 -15.91
CA GLY A 552 7.50 27.52 -14.80
C GLY A 552 6.73 26.26 -14.37
N LEU A 553 5.41 26.20 -14.58
CA LEU A 553 4.60 25.02 -14.23
C LEU A 553 5.00 23.76 -15.00
N SER A 554 5.80 23.88 -16.06
CA SER A 554 6.33 22.73 -16.78
C SER A 554 7.13 21.76 -15.88
N SER A 555 7.83 22.25 -14.84
CA SER A 555 8.54 21.36 -13.89
C SER A 555 7.56 20.60 -13.02
N ASP A 556 6.51 21.28 -12.54
CA ASP A 556 5.52 20.72 -11.64
C ASP A 556 4.68 19.65 -12.34
N ILE A 557 4.26 19.92 -13.58
CA ILE A 557 3.56 18.95 -14.42
C ILE A 557 4.41 17.67 -14.56
N LYS A 558 5.70 17.80 -14.87
CA LYS A 558 6.60 16.64 -14.99
C LYS A 558 6.78 15.93 -13.64
N SER A 559 6.83 16.68 -12.53
CA SER A 559 6.91 16.13 -11.17
C SER A 559 5.67 15.31 -10.81
N CYS A 560 4.48 15.75 -11.22
CA CYS A 560 3.23 15.00 -11.09
C CYS A 560 3.24 13.73 -11.94
N GLN A 561 3.57 13.87 -13.23
CA GLN A 561 3.60 12.74 -14.17
C GLN A 561 4.61 11.67 -13.77
N ALA A 562 5.76 12.07 -13.20
CA ALA A 562 6.75 11.14 -12.65
C ALA A 562 6.22 10.33 -11.45
N LYS A 563 5.19 10.83 -10.76
CA LYS A 563 4.47 10.13 -9.68
C LYS A 563 3.28 9.31 -10.18
N GLY A 564 3.07 9.23 -11.49
CA GLY A 564 1.95 8.52 -12.11
C GLY A 564 0.64 9.31 -12.14
N VAL A 565 0.64 10.57 -11.68
CA VAL A 565 -0.55 11.44 -11.69
C VAL A 565 -0.78 11.98 -13.10
N LYS A 566 -2.01 11.84 -13.63
CA LYS A 566 -2.38 12.43 -14.92
C LYS A 566 -2.70 13.91 -14.72
N VAL A 567 -2.05 14.77 -15.50
CA VAL A 567 -2.27 16.22 -15.44
C VAL A 567 -3.02 16.65 -16.69
N ILE A 568 -4.23 17.15 -16.48
CA ILE A 568 -5.23 17.40 -17.54
C ILE A 568 -5.57 18.90 -17.53
N LEU A 569 -5.61 19.54 -18.70
CA LEU A 569 -6.08 20.93 -18.78
C LEU A 569 -7.61 20.94 -18.83
N SER A 570 -8.25 21.67 -17.93
CA SER A 570 -9.69 21.90 -17.98
C SER A 570 -10.03 23.15 -18.79
N ILE A 571 -10.93 23.00 -19.75
CA ILE A 571 -11.49 24.07 -20.57
C ILE A 571 -12.88 24.43 -20.02
N GLY A 572 -13.16 25.73 -19.92
CA GLY A 572 -14.46 26.22 -19.45
C GLY A 572 -14.43 26.74 -18.02
N GLY A 573 -15.22 26.14 -17.14
CA GLY A 573 -15.53 26.56 -15.77
C GLY A 573 -16.72 27.53 -15.68
N GLY A 574 -17.30 27.68 -14.49
CA GLY A 574 -18.48 28.53 -14.24
C GLY A 574 -18.29 30.04 -14.48
N ALA A 575 -17.05 30.51 -14.70
CA ALA A 575 -16.73 31.89 -15.05
C ALA A 575 -15.76 31.95 -16.24
N GLY A 576 -16.15 32.58 -17.33
CA GLY A 576 -15.33 32.69 -18.54
C GLY A 576 -16.08 33.20 -19.77
N SER A 577 -15.37 33.29 -20.90
CA SER A 577 -15.94 33.61 -22.20
C SER A 577 -15.51 32.59 -23.24
N TYR A 578 -16.28 31.52 -23.36
CA TYR A 578 -16.00 30.42 -24.26
C TYR A 578 -17.25 29.98 -25.02
N SER A 579 -17.07 29.65 -26.30
CA SER A 579 -18.10 29.07 -27.16
C SER A 579 -17.45 28.47 -28.40
N LEU A 580 -18.19 27.65 -29.14
CA LEU A 580 -17.76 27.18 -30.46
C LEU A 580 -18.79 27.66 -31.48
N ALA A 581 -18.36 28.44 -32.46
CA ALA A 581 -19.26 29.04 -33.46
C ALA A 581 -19.55 28.11 -34.65
N SER A 582 -18.74 27.08 -34.86
CA SER A 582 -18.88 26.10 -35.95
C SER A 582 -17.98 24.87 -35.74
N SER A 583 -18.16 23.81 -36.54
CA SER A 583 -17.21 22.68 -36.58
C SER A 583 -15.79 23.13 -36.99
N ASP A 584 -15.67 24.18 -37.82
CA ASP A 584 -14.35 24.73 -38.16
C ASP A 584 -13.68 25.40 -36.96
N ASP A 585 -14.45 26.15 -36.17
CA ASP A 585 -13.98 26.76 -34.92
C ASP A 585 -13.56 25.68 -33.90
N ALA A 586 -14.35 24.61 -33.77
CA ALA A 586 -13.98 23.43 -32.97
C ALA A 586 -12.64 22.81 -33.42
N ARG A 587 -12.40 22.70 -34.73
CA ARG A 587 -11.13 22.22 -35.29
C ARG A 587 -9.96 23.16 -34.99
N GLN A 588 -10.19 24.48 -35.08
CA GLN A 588 -9.18 25.49 -34.76
C GLN A 588 -8.81 25.44 -33.28
N VAL A 589 -9.79 25.36 -32.38
CA VAL A 589 -9.57 25.19 -30.93
C VAL A 589 -8.83 23.87 -30.65
N ALA A 590 -9.23 22.75 -31.25
CA ALA A 590 -8.54 21.47 -31.10
C ALA A 590 -7.05 21.56 -31.51
N THR A 591 -6.78 22.27 -32.60
CA THR A 591 -5.42 22.48 -33.11
C THR A 591 -4.61 23.38 -32.17
N TYR A 592 -5.23 24.42 -31.62
CA TYR A 592 -4.62 25.26 -30.60
C TYR A 592 -4.24 24.46 -29.35
N LEU A 593 -5.17 23.67 -28.81
CA LEU A 593 -4.93 22.81 -27.65
C LEU A 593 -3.80 21.80 -27.91
N TRP A 594 -3.81 21.18 -29.09
CA TRP A 594 -2.75 20.25 -29.50
C TRP A 594 -1.36 20.90 -29.47
N ASN A 595 -1.24 22.08 -30.08
CA ASN A 595 0.04 22.76 -30.24
C ASN A 595 0.56 23.45 -28.97
N ASN A 596 -0.33 23.91 -28.09
CA ASN A 596 0.05 24.71 -26.93
C ASN A 596 0.13 23.91 -25.62
N PHE A 597 -0.57 22.78 -25.52
CA PHE A 597 -0.65 22.00 -24.26
C PHE A 597 -0.36 20.51 -24.42
N LEU A 598 -0.62 19.94 -25.60
CA LEU A 598 -0.38 18.51 -25.88
C LEU A 598 0.88 18.34 -26.74
N GLY A 599 0.93 17.30 -27.58
CA GLY A 599 2.12 16.86 -28.31
C GLY A 599 2.46 17.64 -29.58
N GLY A 600 1.75 18.73 -29.87
CA GLY A 600 2.09 19.62 -30.97
C GLY A 600 3.20 20.61 -30.60
N THR A 601 3.43 21.57 -31.50
CA THR A 601 4.52 22.55 -31.33
C THR A 601 3.98 23.97 -31.40
N SER A 602 4.47 24.83 -30.49
CA SER A 602 4.18 26.25 -30.43
C SER A 602 5.38 26.95 -29.79
N SER A 603 5.69 28.17 -30.24
CA SER A 603 6.77 28.99 -29.67
C SER A 603 6.39 29.64 -28.33
N SER A 604 5.09 29.63 -27.96
CA SER A 604 4.56 30.34 -26.81
C SER A 604 3.56 29.47 -26.04
N ARG A 605 4.02 28.31 -25.57
CA ARG A 605 3.19 27.39 -24.77
C ARG A 605 2.93 27.99 -23.39
N PRO A 606 1.67 28.21 -22.98
CA PRO A 606 1.35 28.94 -21.73
C PRO A 606 1.92 28.30 -20.45
N LEU A 607 1.97 26.96 -20.41
CA LEU A 607 2.50 26.17 -19.27
C LEU A 607 3.92 25.65 -19.52
N GLY A 608 4.61 26.20 -20.53
CA GLY A 608 5.94 25.77 -20.92
C GLY A 608 5.94 24.47 -21.73
N PRO A 609 7.10 23.79 -21.84
CA PRO A 609 7.29 22.67 -22.76
C PRO A 609 6.70 21.33 -22.30
N ALA A 610 6.11 21.25 -21.11
CA ALA A 610 5.45 20.02 -20.66
C ALA A 610 4.28 19.65 -21.59
N ILE A 611 4.08 18.33 -21.75
CA ILE A 611 2.99 17.76 -22.55
C ILE A 611 1.97 17.19 -21.56
N LEU A 612 0.78 17.78 -21.52
CA LEU A 612 -0.31 17.31 -20.67
C LEU A 612 -0.84 15.96 -21.13
N ASP A 613 -1.54 15.27 -20.23
CA ASP A 613 -2.12 13.95 -20.47
C ASP A 613 -3.43 14.02 -21.26
N GLY A 614 -4.18 15.12 -21.13
CA GLY A 614 -5.50 15.22 -21.74
C GLY A 614 -6.15 16.59 -21.63
N ILE A 615 -7.41 16.64 -22.07
CA ILE A 615 -8.30 17.80 -21.99
C ILE A 615 -9.58 17.40 -21.25
N ASP A 616 -9.93 18.22 -20.25
CA ASP A 616 -11.17 18.12 -19.48
C ASP A 616 -12.19 19.15 -19.96
N PHE A 617 -13.42 18.71 -20.18
CA PHE A 617 -14.53 19.53 -20.66
C PHE A 617 -15.43 19.88 -19.46
N ASP A 618 -15.19 21.04 -18.86
CA ASP A 618 -16.02 21.62 -17.81
C ASP A 618 -16.87 22.75 -18.39
N ILE A 619 -17.86 22.37 -19.21
CA ILE A 619 -18.68 23.33 -19.94
C ILE A 619 -19.97 23.58 -19.15
N GLU A 620 -20.09 24.78 -18.56
CA GLU A 620 -21.18 25.13 -17.65
C GLU A 620 -22.17 26.15 -18.23
N GLY A 621 -21.93 26.63 -19.46
CA GLY A 621 -22.79 27.62 -20.11
C GLY A 621 -22.51 27.81 -21.60
N GLY A 622 -23.30 28.69 -22.23
CA GLY A 622 -23.17 29.02 -23.65
C GLY A 622 -24.09 28.17 -24.53
N THR A 623 -23.51 27.43 -25.50
CA THR A 623 -24.24 26.59 -26.45
C THR A 623 -23.84 25.13 -26.30
N GLY A 624 -24.77 24.19 -26.47
CA GLY A 624 -24.46 22.75 -26.50
C GLY A 624 -23.93 22.21 -27.85
N GLU A 625 -23.59 23.10 -28.79
CA GLU A 625 -23.17 22.75 -30.14
C GLU A 625 -21.63 22.55 -30.25
N TYR A 626 -21.21 21.66 -31.16
CA TYR A 626 -19.83 21.42 -31.61
C TYR A 626 -18.83 20.86 -30.59
N TRP A 627 -19.21 20.67 -29.32
CA TRP A 627 -18.33 20.01 -28.34
C TRP A 627 -18.01 18.56 -28.71
N ASP A 628 -18.92 17.87 -29.39
CA ASP A 628 -18.70 16.53 -29.93
C ASP A 628 -17.67 16.54 -31.07
N GLU A 629 -17.69 17.56 -31.91
CA GLU A 629 -16.69 17.78 -32.97
C GLU A 629 -15.31 18.07 -32.36
N LEU A 630 -15.23 18.92 -31.33
CA LEU A 630 -13.99 19.18 -30.59
C LEU A 630 -13.41 17.88 -30.01
N ALA A 631 -14.25 17.05 -29.37
CA ALA A 631 -13.85 15.74 -28.85
C ALA A 631 -13.31 14.81 -29.96
N LYS A 632 -13.97 14.74 -31.12
CA LYS A 632 -13.51 13.95 -32.29
C LYS A 632 -12.15 14.42 -32.78
N TYR A 633 -11.94 15.74 -32.92
CA TYR A 633 -10.67 16.28 -33.38
C TYR A 633 -9.53 16.02 -32.38
N LEU A 634 -9.76 16.23 -31.08
CA LEU A 634 -8.77 15.95 -30.03
C LEU A 634 -8.42 14.46 -29.96
N SER A 635 -9.43 13.58 -29.98
CA SER A 635 -9.23 12.13 -30.01
C SER A 635 -8.39 11.72 -31.22
N GLY A 636 -8.62 12.33 -32.38
CA GLY A 636 -7.85 12.11 -33.61
C GLY A 636 -6.35 12.34 -33.47
N TYR A 637 -5.91 13.25 -32.59
CA TYR A 637 -4.49 13.50 -32.33
C TYR A 637 -3.78 12.36 -31.60
N SER A 638 -4.52 11.47 -30.92
CA SER A 638 -3.94 10.26 -30.31
C SER A 638 -3.24 9.36 -31.35
N LYS A 639 -3.61 9.47 -32.64
CA LYS A 639 -2.95 8.74 -33.74
C LYS A 639 -1.58 9.32 -34.12
N LYS A 640 -1.24 10.51 -33.62
CA LYS A 640 0.00 11.24 -33.95
C LYS A 640 1.05 11.20 -32.83
N GLY A 641 0.78 10.52 -31.71
CA GLY A 641 1.72 10.47 -30.60
C GLY A 641 1.14 9.81 -29.35
N LYS A 642 1.39 10.42 -28.18
CA LYS A 642 0.81 10.00 -26.90
C LYS A 642 -0.73 10.05 -26.96
N LYS A 643 -1.39 9.07 -26.33
CA LYS A 643 -2.85 9.10 -26.15
C LYS A 643 -3.26 10.43 -25.50
N VAL A 644 -4.27 11.08 -26.07
CA VAL A 644 -4.92 12.27 -25.51
C VAL A 644 -6.12 11.78 -24.71
N PHE A 645 -6.05 11.88 -23.39
CA PHE A 645 -7.20 11.56 -22.55
C PHE A 645 -8.28 12.63 -22.70
N LEU A 646 -9.55 12.21 -22.78
CA LEU A 646 -10.70 13.11 -22.82
C LEU A 646 -11.54 12.89 -21.57
N THR A 647 -11.77 13.95 -20.81
CA THR A 647 -12.60 13.92 -19.62
C THR A 647 -13.68 14.98 -19.67
N ALA A 648 -14.73 14.83 -18.87
CA ALA A 648 -15.83 15.79 -18.81
C ALA A 648 -16.39 15.89 -17.40
N ALA A 649 -16.83 17.11 -17.06
CA ALA A 649 -17.48 17.46 -15.81
C ALA A 649 -18.93 17.92 -16.03
N PRO A 650 -19.84 17.05 -16.52
CA PRO A 650 -21.25 17.43 -16.65
C PRO A 650 -21.87 17.71 -15.28
N GLN A 651 -22.91 18.54 -15.25
CA GLN A 651 -23.77 18.65 -14.06
C GLN A 651 -24.58 17.36 -13.87
N CYS A 652 -25.04 17.08 -12.64
CA CYS A 652 -25.81 15.86 -12.39
C CYS A 652 -27.18 15.74 -13.09
N PRO A 653 -27.89 16.80 -13.51
CA PRO A 653 -29.12 16.64 -14.29
C PRO A 653 -28.84 15.94 -15.62
N PHE A 654 -29.53 14.82 -15.87
CA PHE A 654 -29.34 14.02 -17.07
C PHE A 654 -30.48 14.21 -18.10
N PRO A 655 -30.17 14.35 -19.40
CA PRO A 655 -28.82 14.54 -19.96
C PRO A 655 -28.30 15.96 -19.67
N ASP A 656 -26.98 16.10 -19.57
CA ASP A 656 -26.36 17.41 -19.40
C ASP A 656 -26.64 18.31 -20.63
N ALA A 657 -27.04 19.56 -20.36
CA ALA A 657 -27.50 20.50 -21.37
C ALA A 657 -26.39 20.98 -22.33
N TRP A 658 -25.13 20.92 -21.89
CA TRP A 658 -23.99 21.49 -22.61
C TRP A 658 -23.15 20.42 -23.29
N ILE A 659 -22.76 19.38 -22.54
CA ILE A 659 -21.81 18.36 -23.00
C ILE A 659 -22.47 17.03 -23.38
N GLY A 660 -23.80 16.89 -23.22
CA GLY A 660 -24.53 15.65 -23.46
C GLY A 660 -24.35 15.06 -24.86
N ASN A 661 -24.24 15.88 -25.91
CA ASN A 661 -23.98 15.40 -27.27
C ASN A 661 -22.54 14.88 -27.44
N ALA A 662 -21.56 15.51 -26.79
CA ALA A 662 -20.18 15.06 -26.83
C ALA A 662 -20.02 13.71 -26.11
N LEU A 663 -20.68 13.51 -24.97
CA LEU A 663 -20.61 12.25 -24.23
C LEU A 663 -21.14 11.04 -25.01
N LYS A 664 -22.14 11.24 -25.88
CA LYS A 664 -22.69 10.19 -26.75
C LYS A 664 -21.70 9.66 -27.79
N THR A 665 -20.59 10.36 -28.02
CA THR A 665 -19.56 9.90 -28.97
C THR A 665 -18.81 8.65 -28.49
N GLY A 666 -18.81 8.36 -27.18
CA GLY A 666 -18.02 7.28 -26.59
C GLY A 666 -16.52 7.52 -26.59
N LEU A 667 -16.09 8.76 -26.77
CA LEU A 667 -14.67 9.15 -26.82
C LEU A 667 -14.08 9.53 -25.46
N PHE A 668 -14.92 9.73 -24.44
CA PHE A 668 -14.51 10.18 -23.11
C PHE A 668 -14.05 9.00 -22.25
N ASP A 669 -12.84 9.12 -21.70
CA ASP A 669 -12.21 8.11 -20.85
C ASP A 669 -12.77 8.15 -19.42
N TYR A 670 -12.92 9.37 -18.88
CA TYR A 670 -13.33 9.63 -17.50
C TYR A 670 -14.42 10.71 -17.47
N VAL A 671 -15.51 10.47 -16.73
CA VAL A 671 -16.60 11.45 -16.57
C VAL A 671 -16.86 11.67 -15.09
N TRP A 672 -16.54 12.85 -14.56
CA TRP A 672 -16.78 13.22 -13.17
C TRP A 672 -18.01 14.10 -13.05
N VAL A 673 -19.17 13.45 -12.88
CA VAL A 673 -20.47 14.11 -12.81
C VAL A 673 -20.55 14.96 -11.53
N GLN A 674 -20.91 16.24 -11.65
CA GLN A 674 -20.97 17.18 -10.53
C GLN A 674 -22.27 17.01 -9.74
N PHE A 675 -22.22 16.27 -8.63
CA PHE A 675 -23.37 16.01 -7.73
C PHE A 675 -23.54 17.11 -6.68
N TYR A 676 -23.50 18.37 -7.12
CA TYR A 676 -23.65 19.56 -6.29
C TYR A 676 -24.25 20.72 -7.09
N ASN A 677 -24.68 21.78 -6.40
CA ASN A 677 -25.42 22.92 -6.94
C ASN A 677 -26.73 22.57 -7.68
N ASN A 678 -27.22 21.34 -7.56
CA ASN A 678 -28.36 20.80 -8.29
C ASN A 678 -29.24 19.94 -7.35
N PRO A 679 -30.18 20.56 -6.60
CA PRO A 679 -31.05 19.86 -5.66
C PRO A 679 -31.76 18.58 -6.17
N PRO A 680 -32.19 18.48 -7.44
CA PRO A 680 -32.89 17.29 -7.93
C PRO A 680 -32.04 16.01 -8.00
N CYS A 681 -30.71 16.12 -8.01
CA CYS A 681 -29.81 14.98 -8.22
C CYS A 681 -28.61 14.95 -7.29
N GLN A 682 -28.41 15.95 -6.43
CA GLN A 682 -27.34 15.95 -5.43
C GLN A 682 -27.74 15.24 -4.12
N TYR A 683 -26.80 15.14 -3.20
CA TYR A 683 -27.02 14.62 -1.86
C TYR A 683 -27.93 15.53 -1.00
N SER A 684 -28.78 14.90 -0.19
CA SER A 684 -29.50 15.54 0.91
C SER A 684 -29.31 14.73 2.19
N SER A 685 -29.27 15.39 3.36
CA SER A 685 -29.06 14.70 4.64
C SER A 685 -30.22 13.79 5.04
N ALA A 686 -31.42 14.01 4.47
CA ALA A 686 -32.60 13.22 4.75
C ALA A 686 -32.63 11.92 3.94
N ASP A 687 -32.18 11.97 2.68
CA ASP A 687 -32.27 10.86 1.74
C ASP A 687 -31.21 10.98 0.63
N ILE A 688 -30.58 9.84 0.28
CA ILE A 688 -29.61 9.71 -0.81
C ILE A 688 -30.25 9.30 -2.14
N ALA A 689 -31.54 8.97 -2.16
CA ALA A 689 -32.23 8.41 -3.32
C ALA A 689 -32.05 9.22 -4.60
N ASN A 690 -32.18 10.55 -4.54
CA ASN A 690 -31.99 11.43 -5.71
C ASN A 690 -30.60 11.28 -6.35
N LEU A 691 -29.55 11.20 -5.52
CA LEU A 691 -28.18 10.99 -5.98
C LEU A 691 -28.00 9.60 -6.55
N GLU A 692 -28.53 8.59 -5.87
CA GLU A 692 -28.43 7.19 -6.30
C GLU A 692 -29.14 6.95 -7.64
N ASP A 693 -30.33 7.52 -7.83
CA ASP A 693 -31.10 7.41 -9.06
C ASP A 693 -30.42 8.12 -10.23
N ALA A 694 -29.90 9.33 -10.00
CA ALA A 694 -29.09 10.02 -11.00
C ALA A 694 -27.80 9.24 -11.32
N TRP A 695 -27.10 8.68 -10.32
CA TRP A 695 -25.93 7.84 -10.53
C TRP A 695 -26.23 6.61 -11.41
N LYS A 696 -27.34 5.92 -11.16
CA LYS A 696 -27.79 4.79 -11.98
C LYS A 696 -28.05 5.20 -13.42
N GLN A 697 -28.66 6.37 -13.64
CA GLN A 697 -28.91 6.90 -14.98
C GLN A 697 -27.60 7.21 -15.73
N TRP A 698 -26.69 7.94 -15.09
CA TRP A 698 -25.37 8.25 -15.64
C TRP A 698 -24.55 7.00 -15.99
N THR A 699 -24.55 6.00 -15.11
CA THR A 699 -23.79 4.77 -15.32
C THR A 699 -24.42 3.82 -16.33
N SER A 700 -25.73 3.90 -16.56
CA SER A 700 -26.41 3.08 -17.58
C SER A 700 -26.26 3.66 -18.99
N ASP A 701 -26.45 4.97 -19.14
CA ASP A 701 -26.73 5.57 -20.45
C ASP A 701 -25.50 6.21 -21.15
N ILE A 702 -24.37 6.41 -20.45
CA ILE A 702 -23.16 7.00 -21.04
C ILE A 702 -22.12 5.93 -21.44
N PRO A 703 -21.61 5.96 -22.69
CA PRO A 703 -20.55 5.04 -23.16
C PRO A 703 -19.14 5.47 -22.72
N ALA A 704 -18.96 5.79 -21.44
CA ALA A 704 -17.65 6.07 -20.84
C ALA A 704 -17.12 4.83 -20.08
N THR A 705 -15.80 4.70 -19.99
CA THR A 705 -15.15 3.59 -19.28
C THR A 705 -15.27 3.76 -17.77
N ASN A 706 -15.08 4.98 -17.26
CA ASN A 706 -15.11 5.28 -15.83
C ASN A 706 -15.94 6.53 -15.55
N ILE A 707 -16.81 6.45 -14.55
CA ILE A 707 -17.66 7.52 -14.05
C ILE A 707 -17.30 7.78 -12.58
N PHE A 708 -17.10 9.04 -12.24
CA PHE A 708 -16.67 9.50 -10.92
C PHE A 708 -17.79 10.30 -10.27
N LEU A 709 -17.90 10.17 -8.95
CA LEU A 709 -18.79 10.99 -8.12
C LEU A 709 -18.10 12.33 -7.85
N GLY A 710 -18.51 13.41 -8.53
CA GLY A 710 -17.99 14.76 -8.33
C GLY A 710 -18.64 15.47 -7.14
N LEU A 711 -17.84 15.94 -6.19
CA LEU A 711 -18.28 16.51 -4.92
C LEU A 711 -17.52 17.80 -4.57
N PRO A 712 -18.11 18.72 -3.80
CA PRO A 712 -17.38 19.81 -3.18
C PRO A 712 -16.54 19.26 -2.01
N ALA A 713 -15.29 19.70 -1.90
CA ALA A 713 -14.35 19.25 -0.86
C ALA A 713 -14.62 19.90 0.51
N ALA A 714 -15.43 20.95 0.57
CA ALA A 714 -15.88 21.58 1.81
C ALA A 714 -17.29 22.16 1.62
N PRO A 715 -18.04 22.43 2.71
CA PRO A 715 -19.34 23.09 2.63
C PRO A 715 -19.31 24.42 1.85
N ASP A 716 -18.22 25.18 2.00
CA ASP A 716 -18.07 26.51 1.38
C ASP A 716 -17.61 26.45 -0.08
N ALA A 717 -17.35 25.26 -0.62
CA ALA A 717 -16.87 25.08 -2.00
C ALA A 717 -18.00 25.11 -3.05
N ALA A 718 -19.25 24.93 -2.63
CA ALA A 718 -20.43 24.95 -3.49
C ALA A 718 -21.63 25.54 -2.74
N GLY A 719 -22.64 26.01 -3.47
CA GLY A 719 -23.86 26.55 -2.85
C GLY A 719 -24.71 25.47 -2.17
N SER A 720 -24.60 24.21 -2.60
CA SER A 720 -25.25 23.06 -1.97
C SER A 720 -24.66 21.73 -2.47
N GLY A 721 -24.99 20.61 -1.80
CA GLY A 721 -24.60 19.26 -2.23
C GLY A 721 -23.35 18.68 -1.56
N PHE A 722 -22.76 19.38 -0.57
CA PHE A 722 -21.69 18.82 0.25
C PHE A 722 -22.16 17.60 1.05
N ILE A 723 -21.34 16.56 1.08
CA ILE A 723 -21.60 15.32 1.79
C ILE A 723 -20.60 15.21 2.95
N PRO A 724 -21.04 15.14 4.22
CA PRO A 724 -20.13 14.83 5.32
C PRO A 724 -19.39 13.51 5.10
N VAL A 725 -18.12 13.43 5.51
CA VAL A 725 -17.28 12.23 5.32
C VAL A 725 -18.00 10.96 5.78
N ASN A 726 -18.61 10.99 6.97
CA ASN A 726 -19.34 9.84 7.53
C ASN A 726 -20.49 9.39 6.63
N ASP A 727 -21.25 10.32 6.05
CA ASP A 727 -22.37 9.97 5.18
C ASP A 727 -21.87 9.48 3.81
N LEU A 728 -20.79 10.06 3.29
CA LEU A 728 -20.16 9.59 2.06
C LEU A 728 -19.68 8.14 2.23
N THR A 729 -18.96 7.83 3.29
CA THR A 729 -18.33 6.52 3.49
C THR A 729 -19.31 5.44 3.95
N SER A 730 -20.32 5.78 4.75
CA SER A 730 -21.27 4.79 5.29
C SER A 730 -22.55 4.60 4.45
N LYS A 731 -22.93 5.57 3.62
CA LYS A 731 -24.20 5.53 2.86
C LYS A 731 -23.96 5.58 1.36
N VAL A 732 -23.25 6.59 0.87
CA VAL A 732 -23.16 6.87 -0.57
C VAL A 732 -22.21 5.93 -1.29
N LEU A 733 -20.96 5.80 -0.83
CA LEU A 733 -19.97 4.92 -1.46
C LEU A 733 -20.44 3.45 -1.52
N PRO A 734 -21.00 2.85 -0.45
CA PRO A 734 -21.56 1.50 -0.52
C PRO A 734 -22.67 1.33 -1.56
N ALA A 735 -23.47 2.37 -1.81
CA ALA A 735 -24.54 2.33 -2.80
C ALA A 735 -24.03 2.40 -4.25
N ILE A 736 -22.96 3.17 -4.51
CA ILE A 736 -22.51 3.45 -5.88
C ILE A 736 -21.36 2.55 -6.38
N LYS A 737 -20.53 2.01 -5.47
CA LYS A 737 -19.31 1.25 -5.80
C LYS A 737 -19.57 -0.08 -6.51
N ASN A 738 -20.78 -0.62 -6.41
CA ASN A 738 -21.16 -1.85 -7.12
C ASN A 738 -21.32 -1.66 -8.63
N SER A 739 -21.33 -0.41 -9.13
CA SER A 739 -21.33 -0.15 -10.56
C SER A 739 -19.99 -0.55 -11.19
N SER A 740 -20.03 -1.32 -12.29
CA SER A 740 -18.82 -1.68 -13.04
C SER A 740 -18.13 -0.49 -13.72
N LYS A 741 -18.79 0.68 -13.78
CA LYS A 741 -18.23 1.93 -14.28
C LYS A 741 -17.75 2.85 -13.15
N TYR A 742 -17.81 2.45 -11.89
CA TYR A 742 -17.32 3.27 -10.79
C TYR A 742 -15.81 3.49 -10.94
N GLY A 743 -15.42 4.73 -11.20
CA GLY A 743 -14.04 5.16 -11.37
C GLY A 743 -13.45 5.83 -10.14
N GLY A 744 -14.28 6.31 -9.21
CA GLY A 744 -13.83 6.99 -7.99
C GLY A 744 -14.60 8.27 -7.64
N VAL A 745 -13.91 9.23 -7.02
CA VAL A 745 -14.46 10.53 -6.58
C VAL A 745 -13.69 11.66 -7.25
N MET A 746 -14.39 12.72 -7.64
CA MET A 746 -13.78 13.99 -8.05
C MET A 746 -14.10 15.05 -7.00
N LEU A 747 -13.13 15.93 -6.70
CA LEU A 747 -13.26 16.97 -5.71
C LEU A 747 -13.06 18.37 -6.31
N TRP A 748 -14.02 19.25 -6.02
CA TRP A 748 -13.93 20.69 -6.21
C TRP A 748 -13.72 21.38 -4.86
N SER A 749 -12.56 21.93 -4.53
CA SER A 749 -11.28 21.95 -5.25
C SER A 749 -10.11 21.81 -4.26
N LYS A 750 -8.87 21.80 -4.74
CA LYS A 750 -7.66 21.67 -3.90
C LYS A 750 -7.62 22.69 -2.77
N TYR A 751 -7.97 23.96 -3.02
CA TYR A 751 -8.04 24.97 -1.95
C TYR A 751 -8.93 24.55 -0.77
N TYR A 752 -10.12 24.06 -1.06
CA TYR A 752 -11.08 23.66 -0.02
C TYR A 752 -10.70 22.32 0.61
N ASP A 753 -10.09 21.43 -0.16
CA ASP A 753 -9.58 20.15 0.34
C ASP A 753 -8.41 20.34 1.34
N ASP A 754 -7.54 21.33 1.13
CA ASP A 754 -6.49 21.68 2.10
C ASP A 754 -7.08 22.16 3.43
N GLN A 755 -8.23 22.84 3.39
CA GLN A 755 -8.88 23.38 4.58
C GLN A 755 -9.63 22.30 5.37
N SER A 756 -10.30 21.40 4.65
CA SER A 756 -11.18 20.39 5.27
C SER A 756 -10.48 19.05 5.50
N GLY A 757 -9.41 18.74 4.76
CA GLY A 757 -8.77 17.42 4.76
C GLY A 757 -9.66 16.32 4.17
N TYR A 758 -10.59 16.68 3.26
CA TYR A 758 -11.64 15.79 2.79
C TYR A 758 -11.09 14.56 2.05
N SER A 759 -10.20 14.76 1.07
CA SER A 759 -9.56 13.69 0.31
C SER A 759 -8.82 12.73 1.22
N SER A 760 -8.04 13.26 2.17
CA SER A 760 -7.31 12.46 3.16
C SER A 760 -8.24 11.59 4.00
N SER A 761 -9.44 12.09 4.31
CA SER A 761 -10.44 11.38 5.11
C SER A 761 -11.19 10.29 4.33
N ILE A 762 -11.32 10.43 3.01
CA ILE A 762 -12.09 9.50 2.16
C ILE A 762 -11.21 8.56 1.35
N LYS A 763 -9.92 8.83 1.20
CA LYS A 763 -8.99 8.10 0.31
C LYS A 763 -8.96 6.60 0.50
N SER A 764 -9.08 6.10 1.73
CA SER A 764 -9.12 4.66 2.00
C SER A 764 -10.46 4.00 1.66
N HIS A 765 -11.50 4.79 1.38
CA HIS A 765 -12.86 4.33 1.11
C HIS A 765 -13.24 4.42 -0.38
N VAL A 766 -12.56 5.27 -1.15
CA VAL A 766 -12.63 5.36 -2.62
C VAL A 766 -11.80 4.22 -3.21
#